data_AF-D3B4I4-F1
#
_entry.id   AF-D3B4I4-F1
#
_cell.length_a   1.000
_cell.length_b   1.000
_cell.length_c   1.000
_cell.angle_alpha   90.00
_cell.angle_beta   90.00
_cell.angle_gamma   90.00
#
_symmetry.space_group_name_H-M   'P 1'
#
loop_
_entity.id
_entity.type
_entity.pdbx_description
1 polymer ?
#
loop_
_entity_poly.entity_id
_entity_poly.type
_entity_poly.pdbx_seq_one_letter_code
_entity_poly.pdbx_strand_id
1 'polypeptide(L)'
;MEETIDYKVRNSTLFPHNITVEDCRLAIKDVVGFREVKRENTIVFTYDSLYDESFPNPDEESDPKKSFLLKIRRECRGIIFDQSNGKLLSRKFHKFFNINELRETKAELIDLNQPFILTEKVDGSLIAPILVGGSVLWGSKQGASTDLADKIEDFIARNQEFYSYNQFSLEWLNKDYTPMFEYSSKSQQIILFYGEEKLSLIGIRDNVTGAYISYEEMSKSATGFNVPVIKRIDIANHPELSLIKTTTDLVHAAKRMRNVEGFVLKLENTGHHYKVKTEWYIDLARLHLQSPKEVKNEKDVWSLILSGHIDDTIAMLSDTLETDELSPINQKLIRIKKFSAVLIERIEIVARGLIKLYLTEKQSAYSELDGCQSKKLIAGAFQFYDLIKEDSTLEEHISFVTTAIQKKCKDSTNNSAKLEECRKEIIMVVIEDYTPFLSSRAARRRPSPLRELVKYATNPEIISLGGGLPNPKTFPFKSFKFELKDGTSIDIEGSNLETALQYTPTYGIPSFIKCLKDLQKRIHNLPESNTSGQEWEIEITTGSQEALALAIETLLEEGDSVILESPTYSGTLSILNPLNLHLVGIDIDGNGMKPDELENTLANWDTLHSGKPFPRVLYTIPTGQNPSGCTLSVDRKYKIYEICSKYNLIILEDDPYYFLQFPTGDDANQQVQLPPTFISMDTDRRVLRFDSFSKILSSGLRLGWITGPAKLVERVQYNQQATTLHASGVCQTIAMTLLNTWGFDGFMNHLNTVQRFYKERRDKFVEYANKHLDGLVEFDAPVAGMFIWMKLKGIPDSHPLIYKKAFEKKVIMVPGGEFTPDRSKPNSYVRASFSVASYEQMEEACKRLASLIKENQIEQS
;
A
#
# COMPACT_ATOMS: atom_id res chain seq x y z
N MET A 1 -51.25 -30.69 24.89
CA MET A 1 -50.05 -31.37 25.43
C MET A 1 -48.96 -31.20 24.41
N GLU A 2 -48.12 -30.19 24.55
CA GLU A 2 -46.87 -30.12 23.78
C GLU A 2 -45.98 -31.24 24.30
N GLU A 3 -45.65 -32.24 23.47
CA GLU A 3 -44.64 -33.22 23.82
C GLU A 3 -43.33 -32.48 24.12
N THR A 4 -42.84 -32.61 25.35
CA THR A 4 -41.57 -32.04 25.77
C THR A 4 -40.46 -32.68 24.92
N ILE A 5 -39.94 -31.94 23.93
CA ILE A 5 -38.90 -32.45 23.02
C ILE A 5 -37.65 -32.77 23.83
N ASP A 6 -37.34 -34.07 23.99
CA ASP A 6 -36.13 -34.53 24.66
C ASP A 6 -34.91 -34.48 23.72
N TYR A 7 -34.15 -33.38 23.81
CA TYR A 7 -32.93 -33.19 23.03
C TYR A 7 -31.82 -34.19 23.38
N LYS A 8 -31.84 -34.85 24.55
CA LYS A 8 -30.85 -35.90 24.86
C LYS A 8 -31.05 -37.12 23.99
N VAL A 9 -32.29 -37.52 23.76
CA VAL A 9 -32.62 -38.64 22.85
C VAL A 9 -32.28 -38.27 21.41
N ARG A 10 -32.64 -37.06 20.96
CA ARG A 10 -32.35 -36.60 19.58
C ARG A 10 -30.86 -36.37 19.30
N ASN A 11 -30.06 -36.20 20.35
CA ASN A 11 -28.60 -36.03 20.29
C ASN A 11 -27.81 -37.29 20.72
N SER A 12 -28.49 -38.42 20.96
CA SER A 12 -27.91 -39.64 21.52
C SER A 12 -26.97 -40.42 20.59
N THR A 13 -26.87 -40.00 19.34
CA THR A 13 -26.01 -40.62 18.32
C THR A 13 -25.16 -39.55 17.63
N LEU A 14 -24.25 -39.99 16.75
CA LEU A 14 -23.38 -39.06 16.01
C LEU A 14 -24.19 -38.06 15.17
N PHE A 15 -25.28 -38.51 14.55
CA PHE A 15 -26.10 -37.67 13.67
C PHE A 15 -27.42 -37.28 14.34
N PRO A 16 -27.89 -36.04 14.12
CA PRO A 16 -29.13 -35.59 14.75
C PRO A 16 -30.33 -36.37 14.21
N HIS A 17 -31.21 -36.83 15.10
CA HIS A 17 -32.40 -37.61 14.76
C HIS A 17 -33.65 -36.75 14.63
N ASN A 18 -34.58 -37.16 13.75
CA ASN A 18 -35.89 -36.53 13.57
C ASN A 18 -35.78 -35.03 13.29
N ILE A 19 -34.94 -34.64 12.32
CA ILE A 19 -34.72 -33.22 11.99
C ILE A 19 -36.01 -32.59 11.45
N THR A 20 -36.36 -31.41 11.96
CA THR A 20 -37.46 -30.59 11.45
C THR A 20 -36.94 -29.33 10.76
N VAL A 21 -37.82 -28.69 9.98
CA VAL A 21 -37.58 -27.36 9.39
C VAL A 21 -37.21 -26.33 10.47
N GLU A 22 -37.87 -26.41 11.64
CA GLU A 22 -37.65 -25.45 12.72
C GLU A 22 -36.29 -25.64 13.40
N ASP A 23 -35.83 -26.89 13.55
CA ASP A 23 -34.47 -27.13 14.04
C ASP A 23 -33.42 -26.51 13.11
N CYS A 24 -33.63 -26.59 11.80
CA CYS A 24 -32.72 -25.99 10.81
C CYS A 24 -32.73 -24.46 10.92
N ARG A 25 -33.91 -23.84 11.03
CA ARG A 25 -34.04 -22.38 11.25
C ARG A 25 -33.31 -21.94 12.51
N LEU A 26 -33.50 -22.65 13.61
CA LEU A 26 -32.84 -22.36 14.88
C LEU A 26 -31.31 -22.55 14.78
N ALA A 27 -30.84 -23.56 14.05
CA ALA A 27 -29.42 -23.85 13.91
C ALA A 27 -28.66 -22.80 13.09
N ILE A 28 -29.31 -22.15 12.12
CA ILE A 28 -28.72 -21.11 11.28
C ILE A 28 -29.06 -19.68 11.71
N LYS A 29 -29.88 -19.52 12.74
CA LYS A 29 -30.32 -18.21 13.22
C LYS A 29 -29.12 -17.37 13.66
N ASP A 30 -29.05 -16.15 13.14
CA ASP A 30 -27.99 -15.17 13.41
C ASP A 30 -26.57 -15.65 13.02
N VAL A 31 -26.46 -16.68 12.16
CA VAL A 31 -25.20 -17.20 11.62
C VAL A 31 -24.97 -16.65 10.22
N VAL A 32 -23.89 -15.90 10.04
CA VAL A 32 -23.56 -15.28 8.74
C VAL A 32 -23.28 -16.35 7.69
N GLY A 33 -23.79 -16.15 6.48
CA GLY A 33 -23.53 -17.01 5.32
C GLY A 33 -24.52 -18.15 5.10
N PHE A 34 -25.29 -18.56 6.11
CA PHE A 34 -26.36 -19.54 5.97
C PHE A 34 -27.67 -18.88 5.55
N ARG A 35 -28.50 -19.61 4.80
CA ARG A 35 -29.83 -19.15 4.37
C ARG A 35 -30.81 -20.29 4.18
N GLU A 36 -32.08 -19.94 4.39
CA GLU A 36 -33.24 -20.71 3.93
C GLU A 36 -33.63 -20.21 2.53
N VAL A 37 -33.78 -21.13 1.58
CA VAL A 37 -34.20 -20.85 0.21
C VAL A 37 -35.46 -21.64 -0.07
N LYS A 38 -36.50 -20.95 -0.55
CA LYS A 38 -37.76 -21.59 -0.97
C LYS A 38 -37.78 -21.70 -2.49
N ARG A 39 -37.94 -22.91 -3.02
CA ARG A 39 -38.00 -23.20 -4.47
C ARG A 39 -38.98 -24.32 -4.72
N GLU A 40 -39.94 -24.12 -5.63
CA GLU A 40 -40.81 -25.17 -6.17
C GLU A 40 -41.39 -26.13 -5.10
N ASN A 41 -42.06 -25.58 -4.09
CA ASN A 41 -42.63 -26.32 -2.96
C ASN A 41 -41.61 -27.06 -2.08
N THR A 42 -40.34 -26.66 -2.09
CA THR A 42 -39.31 -27.14 -1.18
C THR A 42 -38.67 -26.01 -0.38
N ILE A 43 -38.18 -26.36 0.81
CA ILE A 43 -37.39 -25.50 1.70
C ILE A 43 -35.98 -26.09 1.76
N VAL A 44 -34.99 -25.34 1.30
CA VAL A 44 -33.59 -25.74 1.26
C VAL A 44 -32.79 -24.92 2.27
N PHE A 45 -32.05 -25.57 3.17
CA PHE A 45 -31.09 -24.89 4.04
C PHE A 45 -29.67 -25.10 3.51
N THR A 46 -29.01 -24.01 3.16
CA THR A 46 -27.70 -24.00 2.52
C THR A 46 -26.88 -22.80 2.98
N TYR A 47 -25.64 -22.68 2.49
CA TYR A 47 -24.77 -21.53 2.78
C TYR A 47 -24.02 -21.08 1.52
N ASP A 48 -23.82 -19.77 1.42
CA ASP A 48 -23.10 -19.12 0.31
C ASP A 48 -21.62 -18.92 0.65
N SER A 49 -21.32 -18.55 1.90
CA SER A 49 -19.97 -18.33 2.42
C SER A 49 -19.80 -18.92 3.81
N LEU A 50 -18.57 -19.29 4.16
CA LEU A 50 -18.22 -19.80 5.49
C LEU A 50 -17.22 -18.85 6.15
N TYR A 51 -17.34 -18.74 7.47
CA TYR A 51 -16.49 -17.97 8.38
C TYR A 51 -15.99 -18.90 9.49
N ASP A 52 -14.95 -18.48 10.22
CA ASP A 52 -14.29 -19.32 11.24
C ASP A 52 -15.26 -19.93 12.27
N GLU A 53 -16.35 -19.21 12.61
CA GLU A 53 -17.36 -19.67 13.58
C GLU A 53 -18.54 -20.44 12.95
N SER A 54 -18.47 -20.80 11.66
CA SER A 54 -19.61 -21.39 10.93
C SER A 54 -19.96 -22.81 11.37
N PHE A 55 -18.99 -23.61 11.81
CA PHE A 55 -19.25 -24.98 12.28
C PHE A 55 -18.48 -25.31 13.58
N PRO A 56 -18.89 -24.74 14.72
CA PRO A 56 -18.32 -25.07 16.02
C PRO A 56 -18.39 -26.58 16.30
N ASN A 57 -17.50 -27.07 17.16
CA ASN A 57 -17.47 -28.47 17.56
C ASN A 57 -18.68 -28.78 18.47
N PRO A 58 -19.65 -29.63 18.04
CA PRO A 58 -20.83 -29.94 18.83
C PRO A 58 -20.52 -30.75 20.09
N ASP A 59 -19.38 -31.44 20.14
CA ASP A 59 -18.99 -32.29 21.27
C ASP A 59 -18.34 -31.50 22.42
N GLU A 60 -17.92 -30.26 22.16
CA GLU A 60 -17.45 -29.31 23.18
C GLU A 60 -18.60 -28.56 23.88
N GLU A 61 -19.83 -28.68 23.37
CA GLU A 61 -21.01 -28.01 23.92
C GLU A 61 -21.75 -28.90 24.93
N SER A 62 -21.81 -28.43 26.18
CA SER A 62 -22.40 -29.16 27.30
C SER A 62 -23.94 -29.11 27.32
N ASP A 63 -24.56 -28.09 26.73
CA ASP A 63 -26.01 -27.99 26.61
C ASP A 63 -26.53 -28.93 25.50
N PRO A 64 -27.37 -29.94 25.83
CA PRO A 64 -27.82 -30.93 24.85
C PRO A 64 -28.59 -30.34 23.66
N LYS A 65 -29.31 -29.22 23.86
CA LYS A 65 -30.06 -28.55 22.81
C LYS A 65 -29.12 -27.74 21.92
N LYS A 66 -28.15 -27.01 22.48
CA LYS A 66 -27.16 -26.29 21.68
C LYS A 66 -26.26 -27.23 20.89
N SER A 67 -25.76 -28.30 21.52
CA SER A 67 -24.98 -29.36 20.85
C SER A 67 -25.76 -29.97 19.68
N PHE A 68 -27.04 -30.28 19.90
CA PHE A 68 -27.95 -30.74 18.84
C PHE A 68 -28.05 -29.73 17.69
N LEU A 69 -28.27 -28.45 17.97
CA LEU A 69 -28.35 -27.39 16.93
C LEU A 69 -27.03 -27.23 16.16
N LEU A 70 -25.87 -27.39 16.81
CA LEU A 70 -24.57 -27.40 16.13
C LEU A 70 -24.44 -28.60 15.17
N LYS A 71 -24.92 -29.79 15.56
CA LYS A 71 -25.02 -30.94 14.65
C LYS A 71 -25.98 -30.68 13.48
N ILE A 72 -27.13 -30.04 13.74
CA ILE A 72 -28.07 -29.64 12.67
C ILE A 72 -27.43 -28.63 11.72
N ARG A 73 -26.63 -27.69 12.22
CA ARG A 73 -25.92 -26.73 11.37
C ARG A 73 -25.01 -27.44 10.37
N ARG A 74 -24.30 -28.50 10.80
CA ARG A 74 -23.50 -29.36 9.92
C ARG A 74 -24.33 -30.12 8.87
N GLU A 75 -25.64 -30.28 9.08
CA GLU A 75 -26.60 -30.82 8.10
C GLU A 75 -27.13 -29.74 7.13
N CYS A 76 -27.06 -28.44 7.48
CA CYS A 76 -27.54 -27.31 6.68
C CYS A 76 -26.65 -26.96 5.48
N ARG A 77 -26.21 -28.00 4.75
CA ARG A 77 -25.41 -27.95 3.51
C ARG A 77 -26.22 -28.53 2.34
N GLY A 78 -27.40 -27.96 2.10
CA GLY A 78 -28.33 -28.42 1.07
C GLY A 78 -29.25 -29.54 1.54
N ILE A 79 -29.67 -29.50 2.82
CA ILE A 79 -30.78 -30.30 3.33
C ILE A 79 -32.10 -29.71 2.80
N ILE A 80 -33.02 -30.58 2.37
CA ILE A 80 -34.21 -30.18 1.61
C ILE A 80 -35.46 -30.77 2.26
N PHE A 81 -36.45 -29.92 2.52
CA PHE A 81 -37.75 -30.29 3.06
C PHE A 81 -38.86 -29.98 2.07
N ASP A 82 -39.97 -30.72 2.15
CA ASP A 82 -41.23 -30.39 1.50
C ASP A 82 -41.86 -29.18 2.22
N GLN A 83 -42.21 -28.15 1.46
CA GLN A 83 -42.77 -26.92 1.99
C GLN A 83 -44.20 -27.09 2.51
N SER A 84 -44.97 -28.05 1.98
CA SER A 84 -46.38 -28.24 2.31
C SER A 84 -46.60 -28.98 3.63
N ASN A 85 -45.73 -29.95 3.93
CA ASN A 85 -45.88 -30.86 5.08
C ASN A 85 -44.63 -30.91 5.99
N GLY A 86 -43.54 -30.25 5.62
CA GLY A 86 -42.30 -30.21 6.41
C GLY A 86 -41.50 -31.51 6.40
N LYS A 87 -41.86 -32.51 5.58
CA LYS A 87 -41.15 -33.79 5.46
C LYS A 87 -39.75 -33.57 4.90
N LEU A 88 -38.75 -34.22 5.50
CA LEU A 88 -37.39 -34.23 4.96
C LEU A 88 -37.32 -35.04 3.67
N LEU A 89 -37.00 -34.37 2.55
CA LEU A 89 -36.94 -34.95 1.22
C LEU A 89 -35.53 -35.40 0.82
N SER A 90 -34.51 -34.64 1.23
CA SER A 90 -33.11 -35.00 0.96
C SER A 90 -32.20 -34.58 2.12
N ARG A 91 -31.46 -35.56 2.65
CA ARG A 91 -30.45 -35.40 3.69
C ARG A 91 -29.06 -35.75 3.15
N LYS A 92 -28.32 -34.71 2.75
CA LYS A 92 -26.98 -34.84 2.18
C LYS A 92 -25.94 -35.22 3.24
N PHE A 93 -24.67 -35.32 2.84
CA PHE A 93 -23.58 -35.60 3.78
C PHE A 93 -23.56 -34.57 4.92
N HIS A 94 -23.49 -35.08 6.15
CA HIS A 94 -23.14 -34.29 7.31
C HIS A 94 -21.79 -33.61 7.03
N LYS A 95 -21.66 -32.30 7.28
CA LYS A 95 -20.42 -31.57 6.98
C LYS A 95 -19.23 -32.26 7.64
N PHE A 96 -18.30 -32.70 6.80
CA PHE A 96 -17.02 -33.23 7.20
C PHE A 96 -15.86 -32.43 6.60
N PHE A 97 -14.76 -32.41 7.33
CA PHE A 97 -13.63 -31.50 7.16
C PHE A 97 -12.40 -32.25 6.64
N ASN A 98 -11.41 -31.49 6.19
CA ASN A 98 -10.10 -32.04 5.87
C ASN A 98 -9.38 -32.41 7.17
N ILE A 99 -8.55 -33.45 7.10
CA ILE A 99 -7.67 -33.78 8.23
C ILE A 99 -6.75 -32.59 8.47
N ASN A 100 -6.58 -32.22 9.74
CA ASN A 100 -5.85 -31.04 10.22
C ASN A 100 -6.52 -29.68 9.92
N GLU A 101 -7.79 -29.63 9.49
CA GLU A 101 -8.53 -28.36 9.28
C GLU A 101 -8.99 -27.73 10.60
N LEU A 102 -9.57 -28.54 11.49
CA LEU A 102 -10.08 -28.13 12.80
C LEU A 102 -9.42 -28.93 13.93
N ARG A 103 -9.54 -28.43 15.17
CA ARG A 103 -8.97 -29.08 16.37
C ARG A 103 -9.44 -30.53 16.51
N GLU A 104 -10.71 -30.82 16.23
CA GLU A 104 -11.31 -32.17 16.30
C GLU A 104 -10.93 -33.09 15.13
N THR A 105 -10.24 -32.57 14.12
CA THR A 105 -9.87 -33.33 12.91
C THR A 105 -8.36 -33.50 12.74
N LYS A 106 -7.60 -33.21 13.80
CA LYS A 106 -6.15 -33.45 13.82
C LYS A 106 -5.84 -34.93 13.62
N ALA A 107 -4.85 -35.22 12.78
CA ALA A 107 -4.51 -36.59 12.38
C ALA A 107 -4.23 -37.50 13.58
N GLU A 108 -3.58 -36.98 14.62
CA GLU A 108 -3.28 -37.72 15.85
C GLU A 108 -4.52 -38.14 16.67
N LEU A 109 -5.68 -37.52 16.43
CA LEU A 109 -6.94 -37.84 17.11
C LEU A 109 -7.78 -38.88 16.36
N ILE A 110 -7.39 -39.24 15.13
CA ILE A 110 -8.15 -40.16 14.26
C ILE A 110 -7.48 -41.54 14.30
N ASP A 111 -8.16 -42.50 14.92
CA ASP A 111 -7.65 -43.86 15.09
C ASP A 111 -7.96 -44.75 13.87
N LEU A 112 -6.93 -45.26 13.19
CA LEU A 112 -7.03 -46.22 12.09
C LEU A 112 -7.01 -47.69 12.53
N ASN A 113 -6.91 -47.98 13.83
CA ASN A 113 -6.98 -49.37 14.34
C ASN A 113 -8.41 -49.93 14.28
N GLN A 114 -9.42 -49.07 14.12
CA GLN A 114 -10.80 -49.48 13.87
C GLN A 114 -11.04 -49.75 12.38
N PRO A 115 -12.07 -50.55 12.01
CA PRO A 115 -12.44 -50.76 10.62
C PRO A 115 -12.73 -49.44 9.89
N PHE A 116 -12.08 -49.27 8.74
CA PHE A 116 -12.23 -48.08 7.90
C PHE A 116 -12.19 -48.44 6.42
N ILE A 117 -12.78 -47.57 5.62
CA ILE A 117 -12.69 -47.61 4.17
C ILE A 117 -12.07 -46.32 3.64
N LEU A 118 -11.28 -46.46 2.59
CA LEU A 118 -10.71 -45.35 1.85
C LEU A 118 -11.32 -45.37 0.46
N THR A 119 -11.94 -44.27 0.07
CA THR A 119 -12.54 -44.09 -1.27
C THR A 119 -11.85 -42.95 -1.99
N GLU A 120 -11.83 -43.00 -3.32
CA GLU A 120 -11.38 -41.87 -4.13
C GLU A 120 -12.21 -40.62 -3.80
N LYS A 121 -11.54 -39.48 -3.66
CA LYS A 121 -12.23 -38.19 -3.68
C LYS A 121 -12.35 -37.76 -5.14
N VAL A 122 -13.59 -37.75 -5.65
CA VAL A 122 -13.89 -37.26 -6.99
C VAL A 122 -14.08 -35.75 -6.94
N ASP A 123 -13.48 -35.10 -7.93
CA ASP A 123 -13.52 -33.66 -8.09
C ASP A 123 -14.74 -33.27 -8.95
N GLY A 124 -15.91 -33.24 -8.30
CA GLY A 124 -17.19 -33.04 -8.96
C GLY A 124 -18.18 -32.21 -8.15
N SER A 125 -19.45 -32.29 -8.55
CA SER A 125 -20.55 -31.66 -7.81
C SER A 125 -21.43 -32.69 -7.13
N LEU A 126 -21.71 -32.47 -5.84
CA LEU A 126 -22.63 -33.28 -5.04
C LEU A 126 -24.08 -33.09 -5.50
N ILE A 127 -24.66 -34.15 -6.04
CA ILE A 127 -26.05 -34.23 -6.48
C ILE A 127 -26.82 -35.21 -5.61
N ALA A 128 -28.08 -34.89 -5.29
CA ALA A 128 -29.01 -35.84 -4.69
C ALA A 128 -30.38 -35.72 -5.35
N PRO A 129 -31.10 -36.82 -5.52
CA PRO A 129 -32.47 -36.81 -6.00
C PRO A 129 -33.44 -36.47 -4.87
N ILE A 130 -34.60 -35.92 -5.22
CA ILE A 130 -35.75 -35.70 -4.34
C ILE A 130 -37.01 -36.22 -5.02
N LEU A 131 -37.98 -36.64 -4.22
CA LEU A 131 -39.29 -37.07 -4.72
C LEU A 131 -40.30 -35.93 -4.55
N VAL A 132 -40.79 -35.36 -5.65
CA VAL A 132 -41.80 -34.29 -5.63
C VAL A 132 -42.93 -34.67 -6.59
N GLY A 133 -44.18 -34.70 -6.10
CA GLY A 133 -45.35 -35.01 -6.93
C GLY A 133 -45.30 -36.39 -7.61
N GLY A 134 -44.60 -37.37 -7.02
CA GLY A 134 -44.44 -38.72 -7.58
C GLY A 134 -43.35 -38.86 -8.65
N SER A 135 -42.64 -37.78 -8.97
CA SER A 135 -41.52 -37.78 -9.92
C SER A 135 -40.20 -37.54 -9.20
N VAL A 136 -39.13 -38.19 -9.67
CA VAL A 136 -37.77 -37.96 -9.17
C VAL A 136 -37.23 -36.70 -9.84
N LEU A 137 -36.75 -35.75 -9.04
CA LEU A 137 -36.06 -34.55 -9.49
C LEU A 137 -34.64 -34.55 -8.95
N TRP A 138 -33.66 -34.12 -9.73
CA TRP A 138 -32.26 -34.12 -9.33
C TRP A 138 -31.77 -32.73 -8.94
N GLY A 139 -30.96 -32.61 -7.88
CA GLY A 139 -30.59 -31.31 -7.33
C GLY A 139 -29.24 -31.23 -6.62
N SER A 140 -28.60 -30.06 -6.74
CA SER A 140 -27.32 -29.74 -6.07
C SER A 140 -27.54 -29.19 -4.66
N LYS A 141 -26.50 -28.65 -3.99
CA LYS A 141 -26.65 -27.98 -2.68
C LYS A 141 -27.61 -26.78 -2.69
N GLN A 142 -28.01 -26.29 -3.87
CA GLN A 142 -28.96 -25.19 -4.05
C GLN A 142 -30.42 -25.65 -4.25
N GLY A 143 -30.67 -26.97 -4.26
CA GLY A 143 -31.98 -27.55 -4.55
C GLY A 143 -32.10 -28.09 -5.98
N ALA A 144 -33.33 -28.48 -6.34
CA ALA A 144 -33.72 -28.82 -7.72
C ALA A 144 -33.96 -27.56 -8.56
N SER A 145 -34.11 -27.73 -9.87
CA SER A 145 -34.48 -26.66 -10.82
C SER A 145 -33.45 -25.52 -10.86
N THR A 146 -32.23 -25.93 -11.18
CA THR A 146 -31.05 -25.10 -11.43
C THR A 146 -30.44 -25.56 -12.74
N ASP A 147 -29.63 -24.74 -13.42
CA ASP A 147 -28.95 -25.14 -14.66
C ASP A 147 -28.13 -26.44 -14.51
N LEU A 148 -27.63 -26.71 -13.31
CA LEU A 148 -26.97 -27.97 -12.99
C LEU A 148 -27.97 -29.13 -12.88
N ALA A 149 -29.12 -28.93 -12.24
CA ALA A 149 -30.19 -29.93 -12.20
C ALA A 149 -30.61 -30.34 -13.62
N ASP A 150 -30.86 -29.37 -14.50
CA ASP A 150 -31.29 -29.63 -15.87
C ASP A 150 -30.23 -30.45 -16.65
N LYS A 151 -28.95 -30.12 -16.46
CA LYS A 151 -27.84 -30.92 -17.05
C LYS A 151 -27.80 -32.35 -16.54
N ILE A 152 -28.12 -32.59 -15.27
CA ILE A 152 -28.19 -33.94 -14.71
C ILE A 152 -29.38 -34.69 -15.28
N GLU A 153 -30.54 -34.06 -15.38
CA GLU A 153 -31.73 -34.67 -15.98
C GLU A 153 -31.46 -35.05 -17.45
N ASP A 154 -30.82 -34.16 -18.22
CA ASP A 154 -30.39 -34.43 -19.59
C ASP A 154 -29.36 -35.57 -19.67
N PHE A 155 -28.39 -35.62 -18.74
CA PHE A 155 -27.43 -36.72 -18.65
C PHE A 155 -28.14 -38.05 -18.36
N ILE A 156 -29.09 -38.07 -17.42
CA ILE A 156 -29.85 -39.28 -17.08
C ILE A 156 -30.71 -39.71 -18.26
N ALA A 157 -31.41 -38.80 -18.92
CA ALA A 157 -32.25 -39.09 -20.08
C ALA A 157 -31.43 -39.66 -21.25
N ARG A 158 -30.25 -39.09 -21.54
CA ARG A 158 -29.36 -39.59 -22.60
C ARG A 158 -28.76 -40.96 -22.31
N ASN A 159 -28.63 -41.34 -21.03
CA ASN A 159 -28.00 -42.58 -20.61
C ASN A 159 -28.99 -43.61 -20.03
N GLN A 160 -30.30 -43.39 -20.20
CA GLN A 160 -31.34 -44.26 -19.65
C GLN A 160 -31.29 -45.71 -20.19
N GLU A 161 -30.67 -45.93 -21.35
CA GLU A 161 -30.45 -47.27 -21.93
C GLU A 161 -29.32 -48.03 -21.21
N PHE A 162 -28.42 -47.31 -20.53
CA PHE A 162 -27.27 -47.89 -19.84
C PHE A 162 -27.43 -47.91 -18.32
N TYR A 163 -28.10 -46.90 -17.75
CA TYR A 163 -28.18 -46.68 -16.31
C TYR A 163 -29.61 -46.37 -15.88
N SER A 164 -30.08 -47.07 -14.84
CA SER A 164 -31.42 -46.89 -14.29
C SER A 164 -31.42 -45.94 -13.07
N TYR A 165 -30.86 -44.73 -13.22
CA TYR A 165 -30.72 -43.77 -12.12
C TYR A 165 -32.05 -43.41 -11.45
N ASN A 166 -33.11 -43.16 -12.22
CA ASN A 166 -34.41 -42.78 -11.66
C ASN A 166 -35.08 -43.93 -10.89
N GLN A 167 -35.00 -45.16 -11.40
CA GLN A 167 -35.56 -46.33 -10.73
C GLN A 167 -34.80 -46.65 -9.44
N PHE A 168 -33.47 -46.62 -9.50
CA PHE A 168 -32.60 -46.78 -8.33
C PHE A 168 -32.89 -45.74 -7.25
N SER A 169 -32.95 -44.46 -7.63
CA SER A 169 -33.25 -43.37 -6.70
C SER A 169 -34.64 -43.51 -6.09
N LEU A 170 -35.63 -43.91 -6.88
CA LEU A 170 -36.99 -44.13 -6.39
C LEU A 170 -37.06 -45.26 -5.35
N GLU A 171 -36.30 -46.35 -5.51
CA GLU A 171 -36.27 -47.44 -4.52
C GLU A 171 -35.78 -46.98 -3.15
N TRP A 172 -34.77 -46.10 -3.11
CA TRP A 172 -34.20 -45.59 -1.86
C TRP A 172 -35.02 -44.43 -1.29
N LEU A 173 -35.52 -43.53 -2.12
CA LEU A 173 -36.40 -42.43 -1.68
C LEU A 173 -37.70 -42.96 -1.06
N ASN A 174 -38.27 -44.05 -1.60
CA ASN A 174 -39.45 -44.71 -1.03
C ASN A 174 -39.18 -45.39 0.32
N LYS A 175 -37.91 -45.66 0.66
CA LYS A 175 -37.48 -46.18 1.97
C LYS A 175 -37.05 -45.06 2.92
N ASP A 176 -37.26 -43.79 2.56
CA ASP A 176 -36.79 -42.59 3.27
C ASP A 176 -35.25 -42.53 3.40
N TYR A 177 -34.53 -42.95 2.35
CA TYR A 177 -33.09 -42.77 2.22
C TYR A 177 -32.75 -41.77 1.11
N THR A 178 -31.70 -40.98 1.34
CA THR A 178 -31.12 -40.08 0.33
C THR A 178 -29.87 -40.72 -0.27
N PRO A 179 -29.94 -41.24 -1.51
CA PRO A 179 -28.74 -41.57 -2.26
C PRO A 179 -28.03 -40.29 -2.72
N MET A 180 -26.71 -40.28 -2.65
CA MET A 180 -25.87 -39.13 -2.97
C MET A 180 -24.87 -39.50 -4.04
N PHE A 181 -24.74 -38.63 -5.02
CA PHE A 181 -23.93 -38.85 -6.20
C PHE A 181 -22.92 -37.71 -6.36
N GLU A 182 -21.76 -38.04 -6.91
CA GLU A 182 -20.82 -37.04 -7.42
C GLU A 182 -20.95 -37.02 -8.94
N TYR A 183 -21.29 -35.86 -9.49
CA TYR A 183 -21.28 -35.63 -10.93
C TYR A 183 -19.95 -35.02 -11.35
N SER A 184 -19.25 -35.72 -12.25
CA SER A 184 -18.02 -35.27 -12.89
C SER A 184 -18.25 -35.16 -14.39
N SER A 185 -17.84 -34.05 -15.01
CA SER A 185 -18.01 -33.85 -16.45
C SER A 185 -16.91 -32.97 -17.03
N LYS A 186 -16.69 -33.03 -18.35
CA LYS A 186 -15.77 -32.12 -19.05
C LYS A 186 -16.15 -30.65 -18.89
N SER A 187 -17.43 -30.36 -18.65
CA SER A 187 -17.98 -29.00 -18.55
C SER A 187 -18.08 -28.48 -17.10
N GLN A 188 -17.99 -29.34 -16.09
CA GLN A 188 -17.82 -28.98 -14.68
C GLN A 188 -16.40 -29.32 -14.22
N GLN A 189 -15.49 -28.46 -14.64
CA GLN A 189 -14.10 -28.47 -14.19
C GLN A 189 -14.02 -27.79 -12.83
N ILE A 190 -13.45 -28.49 -11.85
CA ILE A 190 -12.95 -27.85 -10.64
C ILE A 190 -11.42 -27.84 -10.68
N ILE A 191 -10.72 -28.97 -10.96
CA ILE A 191 -9.26 -29.10 -11.23
C ILE A 191 -8.89 -30.30 -12.12
N LEU A 192 -9.45 -31.47 -11.85
CA LEU A 192 -9.04 -32.71 -12.52
C LEU A 192 -9.82 -32.96 -13.81
N PHE A 193 -9.12 -33.38 -14.86
CA PHE A 193 -9.74 -33.72 -16.14
C PHE A 193 -10.35 -35.12 -16.11
N TYR A 194 -11.68 -35.19 -16.22
CA TYR A 194 -12.41 -36.43 -16.47
C TYR A 194 -12.79 -36.53 -17.95
N GLY A 195 -12.29 -37.56 -18.63
CA GLY A 195 -12.49 -37.76 -20.07
C GLY A 195 -13.92 -38.13 -20.49
N GLU A 196 -14.81 -38.44 -19.54
CA GLU A 196 -16.19 -38.84 -19.74
C GLU A 196 -17.08 -38.28 -18.62
N GLU A 197 -18.34 -37.94 -18.94
CA GLU A 197 -19.32 -37.55 -17.92
C GLU A 197 -19.72 -38.78 -17.09
N LYS A 198 -19.67 -38.67 -15.76
CA LYS A 198 -20.01 -39.76 -14.83
C LYS A 198 -20.79 -39.22 -13.64
N LEU A 199 -21.87 -39.93 -13.32
CA LEU A 199 -22.65 -39.73 -12.09
C LEU A 199 -22.46 -40.97 -11.22
N SER A 200 -21.59 -40.84 -10.20
CA SER A 200 -21.16 -41.97 -9.36
C SER A 200 -21.78 -41.91 -7.98
N LEU A 201 -22.38 -43.00 -7.52
CA LEU A 201 -22.93 -43.14 -6.19
C LEU A 201 -21.80 -43.13 -5.14
N ILE A 202 -21.85 -42.20 -4.20
CA ILE A 202 -20.79 -41.97 -3.19
C ILE A 202 -21.24 -42.23 -1.75
N GLY A 203 -22.55 -42.33 -1.51
CA GLY A 203 -23.14 -42.66 -0.22
C GLY A 203 -24.66 -42.74 -0.29
N ILE A 204 -25.27 -43.40 0.69
CA ILE A 204 -26.71 -43.34 0.94
C ILE A 204 -26.91 -43.10 2.43
N ARG A 205 -27.80 -42.16 2.77
CA ARG A 205 -28.13 -41.82 4.16
C ARG A 205 -29.58 -42.04 4.48
N ASP A 206 -29.83 -42.52 5.68
CA ASP A 206 -31.14 -42.56 6.29
C ASP A 206 -31.61 -41.14 6.62
N ASN A 207 -32.81 -40.74 6.18
CA ASN A 207 -33.31 -39.38 6.44
C ASN A 207 -33.64 -39.17 7.93
N VAL A 208 -34.09 -40.21 8.63
CA VAL A 208 -34.50 -40.14 10.04
C VAL A 208 -33.28 -40.14 10.97
N THR A 209 -32.42 -41.14 10.84
CA THR A 209 -31.27 -41.34 11.75
C THR A 209 -30.02 -40.59 11.30
N GLY A 210 -29.86 -40.36 9.99
CA GLY A 210 -28.65 -39.79 9.41
C GLY A 210 -27.51 -40.80 9.27
N ALA A 211 -27.73 -42.06 9.62
CA ALA A 211 -26.72 -43.11 9.46
C ALA A 211 -26.41 -43.34 7.96
N TYR A 212 -25.16 -43.68 7.68
CA TYR A 212 -24.73 -44.14 6.37
C TYR A 212 -24.91 -45.65 6.28
N ILE A 213 -25.38 -46.17 5.14
CA ILE A 213 -25.29 -47.60 4.86
C ILE A 213 -23.83 -47.99 4.57
N SER A 214 -23.49 -49.28 4.69
CA SER A 214 -22.14 -49.75 4.38
C SER A 214 -21.81 -49.62 2.89
N TYR A 215 -20.52 -49.56 2.57
CA TYR A 215 -20.08 -49.49 1.17
C TYR A 215 -20.50 -50.74 0.39
N GLU A 216 -20.45 -51.90 1.01
CA GLU A 216 -20.84 -53.18 0.43
C GLU A 216 -22.35 -53.21 0.11
N GLU A 217 -23.19 -52.74 1.03
CA GLU A 217 -24.64 -52.65 0.82
C GLU A 217 -24.98 -51.66 -0.29
N MET A 218 -24.36 -50.48 -0.26
CA MET A 218 -24.49 -49.46 -1.30
C MET A 218 -24.10 -50.03 -2.67
N SER A 219 -22.93 -50.65 -2.78
CA SER A 219 -22.38 -51.18 -4.04
C SER A 219 -23.25 -52.31 -4.60
N LYS A 220 -23.69 -53.23 -3.73
CA LYS A 220 -24.60 -54.31 -4.10
C LYS A 220 -25.94 -53.78 -4.61
N SER A 221 -26.50 -52.75 -3.95
CA SER A 221 -27.77 -52.16 -4.37
C SER A 221 -27.70 -51.45 -5.73
N ALA A 222 -26.56 -50.87 -6.06
CA ALA A 222 -26.35 -50.16 -7.33
C ALA A 222 -26.18 -51.12 -8.52
N THR A 223 -25.63 -52.32 -8.28
CA THR A 223 -25.32 -53.32 -9.31
C THR A 223 -26.54 -53.71 -10.16
N GLY A 224 -27.71 -53.89 -9.52
CA GLY A 224 -28.95 -54.29 -10.22
C GLY A 224 -29.51 -53.21 -11.16
N PHE A 225 -29.10 -51.96 -11.00
CA PHE A 225 -29.53 -50.80 -11.80
C PHE A 225 -28.42 -50.30 -12.72
N ASN A 226 -27.30 -51.03 -12.78
CA ASN A 226 -26.06 -50.67 -13.45
C ASN A 226 -25.49 -49.31 -13.00
N VAL A 227 -25.88 -48.79 -11.83
CA VAL A 227 -25.46 -47.46 -11.36
C VAL A 227 -23.97 -47.49 -10.98
N PRO A 228 -23.12 -46.61 -11.54
CA PRO A 228 -21.71 -46.53 -11.16
C PRO A 228 -21.52 -46.15 -9.68
N VAL A 229 -20.54 -46.78 -9.03
CA VAL A 229 -20.23 -46.58 -7.61
C VAL A 229 -18.81 -46.05 -7.46
N ILE A 230 -18.58 -45.16 -6.49
CA ILE A 230 -17.25 -44.65 -6.18
C ILE A 230 -16.27 -45.77 -5.87
N LYS A 231 -15.05 -45.68 -6.38
CA LYS A 231 -14.05 -46.73 -6.23
C LYS A 231 -13.46 -46.74 -4.80
N ARG A 232 -13.40 -47.94 -4.21
CA ARG A 232 -12.65 -48.22 -2.98
C ARG A 232 -11.18 -48.42 -3.31
N ILE A 233 -10.30 -47.86 -2.48
CA ILE A 233 -8.85 -48.01 -2.61
C ILE A 233 -8.43 -49.30 -1.92
N ASP A 234 -7.71 -50.15 -2.64
CA ASP A 234 -7.05 -51.33 -2.09
C ASP A 234 -5.72 -50.92 -1.45
N ILE A 235 -5.77 -50.59 -0.16
CA ILE A 235 -4.63 -50.08 0.59
C ILE A 235 -3.47 -51.08 0.60
N ALA A 236 -3.77 -52.37 0.76
CA ALA A 236 -2.75 -53.42 0.90
C ALA A 236 -1.85 -53.53 -0.34
N ASN A 237 -2.42 -53.32 -1.52
CA ASN A 237 -1.72 -53.41 -2.80
C ASN A 237 -1.36 -52.04 -3.40
N HIS A 238 -1.66 -50.94 -2.70
CA HIS A 238 -1.39 -49.59 -3.22
C HIS A 238 0.08 -49.21 -3.00
N PRO A 239 0.82 -48.75 -4.03
CA PRO A 239 2.27 -48.51 -3.96
C PRO A 239 2.71 -47.57 -2.84
N GLU A 240 1.90 -46.55 -2.55
CA GLU A 240 2.18 -45.50 -1.56
C GLU A 240 1.42 -45.67 -0.24
N LEU A 241 0.41 -46.56 -0.17
CA LEU A 241 -0.46 -46.69 1.02
C LEU A 241 -0.29 -48.03 1.76
N SER A 242 0.41 -49.01 1.19
CA SER A 242 0.57 -50.35 1.76
C SER A 242 1.24 -50.40 3.14
N LEU A 243 1.96 -49.34 3.52
CA LEU A 243 2.71 -49.24 4.78
C LEU A 243 2.08 -48.31 5.82
N ILE A 244 0.89 -47.75 5.56
CA ILE A 244 0.26 -46.81 6.51
C ILE A 244 -0.17 -47.56 7.77
N LYS A 245 0.15 -46.99 8.95
CA LYS A 245 -0.30 -47.50 10.25
C LYS A 245 -1.11 -46.46 11.02
N THR A 246 -0.87 -45.19 10.74
CA THR A 246 -1.53 -44.05 11.40
C THR A 246 -2.17 -43.11 10.38
N THR A 247 -3.10 -42.29 10.84
CA THR A 247 -3.68 -41.21 10.02
C THR A 247 -2.62 -40.23 9.55
N THR A 248 -1.57 -39.99 10.34
CA THR A 248 -0.43 -39.17 9.95
C THR A 248 0.33 -39.78 8.77
N ASP A 249 0.52 -41.12 8.75
CA ASP A 249 1.12 -41.81 7.62
C ASP A 249 0.26 -41.67 6.36
N LEU A 250 -1.07 -41.76 6.50
CA LEU A 250 -2.02 -41.56 5.40
C LEU A 250 -1.91 -40.14 4.81
N VAL A 251 -1.83 -39.11 5.67
CA VAL A 251 -1.65 -37.72 5.23
C VAL A 251 -0.29 -37.53 4.53
N HIS A 252 0.79 -38.06 5.10
CA HIS A 252 2.13 -37.96 4.49
C HIS A 252 2.23 -38.71 3.15
N ALA A 253 1.61 -39.89 3.05
CA ALA A 253 1.54 -40.62 1.79
C ALA A 253 0.74 -39.83 0.74
N ALA A 254 -0.41 -39.26 1.12
CA ALA A 254 -1.23 -38.46 0.21
C ALA A 254 -0.52 -37.20 -0.31
N LYS A 255 0.36 -36.57 0.49
CA LYS A 255 1.15 -35.40 0.04
C LYS A 255 2.05 -35.72 -1.16
N ARG A 256 2.58 -36.94 -1.25
CA ARG A 256 3.48 -37.36 -2.33
C ARG A 256 2.76 -37.77 -3.61
N MET A 257 1.44 -37.95 -3.57
CA MET A 257 0.66 -38.40 -4.71
C MET A 257 0.31 -37.26 -5.65
N ARG A 258 0.26 -37.57 -6.95
CA ARG A 258 -0.10 -36.64 -8.04
C ARG A 258 -1.23 -37.24 -8.88
N ASN A 259 -1.94 -36.40 -9.65
CA ASN A 259 -3.06 -36.81 -10.53
C ASN A 259 -4.30 -37.37 -9.82
N VAL A 260 -4.43 -37.13 -8.52
CA VAL A 260 -5.61 -37.50 -7.71
C VAL A 260 -5.93 -36.36 -6.76
N GLU A 261 -7.23 -36.06 -6.57
CA GLU A 261 -7.64 -35.01 -5.64
C GLU A 261 -7.27 -35.37 -4.21
N GLY A 262 -7.45 -36.65 -3.91
CA GLY A 262 -7.20 -37.22 -2.61
C GLY A 262 -8.21 -38.32 -2.31
N PHE A 263 -8.50 -38.50 -1.03
CA PHE A 263 -9.30 -39.60 -0.53
C PHE A 263 -10.36 -39.10 0.45
N VAL A 264 -11.43 -39.88 0.57
CA VAL A 264 -12.35 -39.79 1.70
C VAL A 264 -12.13 -41.01 2.56
N LEU A 265 -11.61 -40.78 3.76
CA LEU A 265 -11.49 -41.76 4.83
C LEU A 265 -12.85 -41.85 5.53
N LYS A 266 -13.41 -43.04 5.65
CA LYS A 266 -14.67 -43.30 6.36
C LYS A 266 -14.44 -44.36 7.43
N LEU A 267 -14.71 -44.01 8.68
CA LEU A 267 -14.61 -44.91 9.82
C LEU A 267 -15.93 -45.67 9.96
N GLU A 268 -15.92 -47.00 9.84
CA GLU A 268 -17.16 -47.80 9.77
C GLU A 268 -17.90 -47.83 11.11
N ASN A 269 -17.16 -47.90 12.22
CA ASN A 269 -17.75 -47.98 13.55
C ASN A 269 -18.42 -46.69 14.00
N THR A 270 -17.87 -45.54 13.61
CA THR A 270 -18.34 -44.23 14.08
C THR A 270 -19.19 -43.50 13.03
N GLY A 271 -19.01 -43.78 11.75
CA GLY A 271 -19.65 -43.04 10.66
C GLY A 271 -18.99 -41.70 10.35
N HIS A 272 -17.85 -41.37 10.99
CA HIS A 272 -17.11 -40.17 10.68
C HIS A 272 -16.42 -40.28 9.32
N HIS A 273 -16.50 -39.19 8.56
CA HIS A 273 -15.80 -39.02 7.29
C HIS A 273 -14.75 -37.93 7.43
N TYR A 274 -13.62 -38.09 6.73
CA TYR A 274 -12.56 -37.10 6.67
C TYR A 274 -12.02 -36.99 5.25
N LYS A 275 -11.67 -35.78 4.83
CA LYS A 275 -11.03 -35.54 3.53
C LYS A 275 -9.52 -35.52 3.71
N VAL A 276 -8.82 -36.28 2.88
CA VAL A 276 -7.37 -36.23 2.77
C VAL A 276 -7.07 -35.73 1.37
N LYS A 277 -6.65 -34.48 1.21
CA LYS A 277 -6.29 -33.93 -0.10
C LYS A 277 -4.80 -34.12 -0.37
N THR A 278 -4.43 -34.32 -1.63
CA THR A 278 -3.02 -34.33 -2.02
C THR A 278 -2.47 -32.91 -2.08
N GLU A 279 -1.18 -32.75 -1.79
CA GLU A 279 -0.49 -31.46 -1.89
C GLU A 279 -0.52 -30.96 -3.34
N TRP A 280 -0.23 -31.87 -4.29
CA TRP A 280 -0.34 -31.61 -5.72
C TRP A 280 -1.72 -31.09 -6.16
N TYR A 281 -2.82 -31.66 -5.64
CA TYR A 281 -4.15 -31.16 -5.96
C TYR A 281 -4.45 -29.84 -5.24
N ILE A 282 -3.97 -29.62 -4.03
CA ILE A 282 -4.11 -28.32 -3.35
C ILE A 282 -3.38 -27.24 -4.13
N ASP A 283 -2.18 -27.54 -4.64
CA ASP A 283 -1.36 -26.64 -5.45
C ASP A 283 -1.97 -26.42 -6.83
N LEU A 284 -2.60 -27.44 -7.43
CA LEU A 284 -3.40 -27.26 -8.64
C LEU A 284 -4.74 -26.57 -8.39
N ALA A 285 -5.40 -26.78 -7.25
CA ALA A 285 -6.61 -26.11 -6.78
C ALA A 285 -6.41 -24.62 -6.68
N ARG A 286 -5.31 -24.28 -6.03
CA ARG A 286 -4.64 -23.01 -6.14
C ARG A 286 -4.52 -22.63 -7.63
N LEU A 287 -3.76 -23.36 -8.47
CA LEU A 287 -3.40 -22.96 -9.86
C LEU A 287 -4.59 -22.84 -10.84
N HIS A 288 -5.68 -23.56 -10.63
CA HIS A 288 -6.87 -23.54 -11.48
C HIS A 288 -7.92 -22.56 -10.95
N LEU A 289 -7.93 -22.21 -9.66
CA LEU A 289 -8.56 -20.95 -9.22
C LEU A 289 -7.82 -19.74 -9.82
N GLN A 290 -6.62 -19.97 -10.39
CA GLN A 290 -5.82 -19.04 -11.18
C GLN A 290 -5.77 -19.33 -12.70
N SER A 291 -6.59 -20.27 -13.23
CA SER A 291 -6.63 -20.60 -14.67
C SER A 291 -8.09 -20.79 -15.15
N PRO A 292 -8.46 -20.31 -16.34
CA PRO A 292 -9.64 -19.47 -16.52
C PRO A 292 -10.97 -20.24 -16.55
N LYS A 293 -11.73 -20.19 -15.45
CA LYS A 293 -13.09 -19.65 -15.59
C LYS A 293 -12.94 -18.15 -15.66
N GLU A 294 -12.54 -17.71 -16.85
CA GLU A 294 -12.70 -16.38 -17.41
C GLU A 294 -13.00 -15.32 -16.33
N VAL A 295 -11.94 -14.75 -15.75
CA VAL A 295 -12.00 -13.38 -15.22
C VAL A 295 -12.33 -12.52 -16.43
N LYS A 296 -13.61 -12.37 -16.74
CA LYS A 296 -14.06 -11.65 -17.95
C LYS A 296 -13.94 -10.15 -17.74
N ASN A 297 -13.95 -9.70 -16.48
CA ASN A 297 -14.00 -8.30 -16.12
C ASN A 297 -13.39 -8.04 -14.73
N GLU A 298 -13.01 -6.78 -14.50
CA GLU A 298 -12.33 -6.28 -13.30
C GLU A 298 -13.10 -6.55 -11.98
N LYS A 299 -14.42 -6.70 -12.05
CA LYS A 299 -15.35 -7.00 -10.95
C LYS A 299 -15.04 -8.31 -10.20
N ASP A 300 -14.61 -9.34 -10.91
CA ASP A 300 -14.44 -10.68 -10.32
C ASP A 300 -13.18 -10.75 -9.45
N VAL A 301 -12.18 -9.94 -9.80
CA VAL A 301 -10.95 -9.73 -9.02
C VAL A 301 -11.26 -8.95 -7.75
N TRP A 302 -12.10 -7.91 -7.83
CA TRP A 302 -12.53 -7.11 -6.68
C TRP A 302 -13.34 -7.89 -5.64
N SER A 303 -14.16 -8.85 -6.09
CA SER A 303 -14.96 -9.70 -5.19
C SER A 303 -14.10 -10.60 -4.29
N LEU A 304 -12.94 -11.06 -4.79
CA LEU A 304 -12.04 -11.96 -4.07
C LEU A 304 -11.20 -11.20 -3.02
N ILE A 305 -10.83 -9.97 -3.38
CA ILE A 305 -10.06 -9.02 -2.57
C ILE A 305 -10.88 -8.53 -1.35
N LEU A 306 -12.15 -8.15 -1.56
CA LEU A 306 -13.03 -7.64 -0.50
C LEU A 306 -13.62 -8.72 0.41
N SER A 307 -13.43 -10.00 0.08
CA SER A 307 -13.84 -11.16 0.89
C SER A 307 -12.76 -11.69 1.86
N GLY A 308 -11.55 -11.10 1.87
CA GLY A 308 -10.52 -11.40 2.88
C GLY A 308 -9.61 -12.60 2.57
N HIS A 309 -9.49 -13.04 1.31
CA HIS A 309 -8.71 -14.22 0.90
C HIS A 309 -7.36 -13.88 0.22
N ILE A 310 -6.67 -12.83 0.68
CA ILE A 310 -5.51 -12.24 -0.03
C ILE A 310 -4.24 -13.10 0.05
N ASP A 311 -4.02 -13.79 1.17
CA ASP A 311 -2.78 -14.56 1.42
C ASP A 311 -2.70 -15.84 0.56
N ASP A 312 -3.85 -16.46 0.30
CA ASP A 312 -3.98 -17.64 -0.58
C ASP A 312 -3.73 -17.29 -2.06
N THR A 313 -3.87 -16.02 -2.44
CA THR A 313 -3.59 -15.52 -3.80
C THR A 313 -2.09 -15.24 -4.00
N ILE A 314 -1.35 -14.96 -2.92
CA ILE A 314 0.07 -14.59 -2.92
C ILE A 314 1.00 -15.82 -2.99
N ALA A 315 0.69 -16.89 -2.25
CA ALA A 315 1.50 -18.13 -2.18
C ALA A 315 1.60 -18.88 -3.52
N MET A 316 0.78 -18.47 -4.47
CA MET A 316 0.54 -19.07 -5.75
C MET A 316 1.31 -18.44 -6.92
N LEU A 317 1.78 -17.21 -6.72
CA LEU A 317 2.49 -16.42 -7.73
C LEU A 317 4.01 -16.55 -7.63
N SER A 318 4.51 -17.36 -6.69
CA SER A 318 5.95 -17.52 -6.39
C SER A 318 6.64 -18.67 -7.13
N ASP A 319 5.91 -19.69 -7.60
CA ASP A 319 6.50 -20.89 -8.20
C ASP A 319 6.75 -20.80 -9.73
N THR A 320 6.53 -19.63 -10.35
CA THR A 320 6.76 -19.42 -11.79
C THR A 320 7.92 -18.45 -12.09
N LEU A 321 8.81 -18.22 -11.12
CA LEU A 321 9.95 -17.29 -11.22
C LEU A 321 11.28 -17.94 -11.62
N GLU A 322 11.25 -18.96 -12.48
CA GLU A 322 12.45 -19.45 -13.14
C GLU A 322 12.19 -19.62 -14.64
N THR A 323 12.24 -18.52 -15.40
CA THR A 323 12.79 -18.42 -16.77
C THR A 323 12.58 -17.02 -17.37
N ASP A 324 13.58 -16.56 -18.12
CA ASP A 324 13.93 -15.16 -18.45
C ASP A 324 13.03 -14.36 -19.41
N GLU A 325 11.75 -14.69 -19.64
CA GLU A 325 10.85 -13.83 -20.44
C GLU A 325 9.41 -13.78 -19.90
N LEU A 326 9.02 -12.65 -19.29
CA LEU A 326 7.69 -12.44 -18.71
C LEU A 326 6.65 -12.07 -19.80
N SER A 327 5.56 -12.83 -19.90
CA SER A 327 4.46 -12.55 -20.84
C SER A 327 3.65 -11.26 -20.49
N PRO A 328 2.92 -10.64 -21.44
CA PRO A 328 2.07 -9.46 -21.20
C PRO A 328 1.00 -9.64 -20.10
N ILE A 329 0.57 -10.89 -19.86
CA ILE A 329 -0.35 -11.25 -18.78
C ILE A 329 0.33 -11.12 -17.41
N ASN A 330 1.62 -11.46 -17.31
CA ASN A 330 2.39 -11.34 -16.07
C ASN A 330 2.60 -9.86 -15.68
N GLN A 331 2.81 -8.98 -16.66
CA GLN A 331 2.90 -7.53 -16.42
C GLN A 331 1.56 -6.92 -15.96
N LYS A 332 0.43 -7.44 -16.47
CA LYS A 332 -0.93 -7.01 -16.09
C LYS A 332 -1.33 -7.50 -14.69
N LEU A 333 -0.94 -8.71 -14.31
CA LEU A 333 -1.13 -9.29 -12.97
C LEU A 333 -0.28 -8.58 -11.90
N ILE A 334 0.95 -8.18 -12.23
CA ILE A 334 1.79 -7.37 -11.33
C ILE A 334 1.16 -5.98 -11.10
N ARG A 335 0.53 -5.38 -12.10
CA ARG A 335 -0.24 -4.12 -11.94
C ARG A 335 -1.49 -4.32 -11.06
N ILE A 336 -2.22 -5.42 -11.21
CA ILE A 336 -3.42 -5.73 -10.41
C ILE A 336 -3.04 -6.05 -8.94
N LYS A 337 -1.93 -6.74 -8.69
CA LYS A 337 -1.36 -6.97 -7.35
C LYS A 337 -0.98 -5.66 -6.64
N LYS A 338 -0.45 -4.68 -7.40
CA LYS A 338 -0.17 -3.34 -6.88
C LYS A 338 -1.45 -2.51 -6.66
N PHE A 339 -2.50 -2.72 -7.45
CA PHE A 339 -3.79 -2.03 -7.37
C PHE A 339 -4.68 -2.50 -6.21
N SER A 340 -4.72 -3.81 -5.95
CA SER A 340 -5.55 -4.43 -4.91
C SER A 340 -5.10 -4.11 -3.49
N ALA A 341 -3.79 -4.11 -3.25
CA ALA A 341 -3.20 -3.67 -1.98
C ALA A 341 -3.54 -2.20 -1.68
N VAL A 342 -3.47 -1.34 -2.70
CA VAL A 342 -3.69 0.11 -2.57
C VAL A 342 -5.17 0.47 -2.39
N LEU A 343 -6.11 -0.23 -3.02
CA LEU A 343 -7.54 0.07 -2.84
C LEU A 343 -8.10 -0.46 -1.51
N ILE A 344 -7.69 -1.65 -1.04
CA ILE A 344 -8.11 -2.15 0.29
C ILE A 344 -7.65 -1.17 1.36
N GLU A 345 -6.37 -0.79 1.33
CA GLU A 345 -5.77 0.15 2.26
C GLU A 345 -6.56 1.47 2.27
N ARG A 346 -6.97 1.98 1.10
CA ARG A 346 -7.72 3.24 0.98
C ARG A 346 -9.19 3.14 1.37
N ILE A 347 -9.87 2.04 1.08
CA ILE A 347 -11.25 1.79 1.56
C ILE A 347 -11.26 1.67 3.09
N GLU A 348 -10.25 1.02 3.66
CA GLU A 348 -10.10 0.84 5.11
C GLU A 348 -9.78 2.16 5.81
N ILE A 349 -8.91 3.00 5.22
CA ILE A 349 -8.62 4.36 5.71
C ILE A 349 -9.88 5.23 5.69
N VAL A 350 -10.63 5.24 4.59
CA VAL A 350 -11.90 5.99 4.48
C VAL A 350 -12.96 5.49 5.46
N ALA A 351 -13.08 4.18 5.65
CA ALA A 351 -14.00 3.59 6.62
C ALA A 351 -13.62 3.96 8.06
N ARG A 352 -12.33 3.90 8.41
CA ARG A 352 -11.80 4.29 9.73
C ARG A 352 -12.01 5.79 10.01
N GLY A 353 -11.81 6.64 9.01
CA GLY A 353 -12.10 8.09 9.09
C GLY A 353 -13.59 8.36 9.37
N LEU A 354 -14.49 7.70 8.65
CA LEU A 354 -15.95 7.79 8.86
C LEU A 354 -16.40 7.29 10.23
N ILE A 355 -15.80 6.20 10.73
CA ILE A 355 -16.08 5.61 12.05
C ILE A 355 -15.64 6.56 13.16
N LYS A 356 -14.43 7.13 13.05
CA LYS A 356 -13.89 8.07 14.04
C LYS A 356 -14.73 9.35 14.13
N LEU A 357 -15.20 9.87 12.99
CA LEU A 357 -16.09 11.03 12.92
C LEU A 357 -17.44 10.76 13.59
N TYR A 358 -18.01 9.56 13.41
CA TYR A 358 -19.28 9.14 14.03
C TYR A 358 -19.16 8.93 15.55
N LEU A 359 -17.99 8.48 16.03
CA LEU A 359 -17.70 8.26 17.45
C LEU A 359 -17.46 9.54 18.24
N THR A 360 -17.05 10.63 17.59
CA THR A 360 -16.77 11.91 18.27
C THR A 360 -18.05 12.69 18.63
N GLU A 361 -19.20 12.33 18.06
CA GLU A 361 -20.48 13.04 18.26
C GLU A 361 -21.45 12.41 19.30
N LYS A 362 -21.22 11.20 19.84
CA LYS A 362 -22.14 10.58 20.83
C LYS A 362 -21.43 10.08 22.09
N GLN A 363 -21.49 10.88 23.16
CA GLN A 363 -21.14 10.43 24.52
C GLN A 363 -22.12 9.37 25.03
N SER A 364 -21.83 8.08 24.83
CA SER A 364 -22.44 6.99 25.63
C SER A 364 -21.72 5.64 25.45
N ALA A 365 -21.34 5.06 26.59
CA ALA A 365 -21.08 3.64 26.90
C ALA A 365 -20.24 2.77 25.92
N TYR A 366 -19.10 2.33 26.44
CA TYR A 366 -17.95 1.73 25.75
C TYR A 366 -18.01 0.19 25.56
N SER A 367 -19.19 -0.45 25.50
CA SER A 367 -19.27 -1.93 25.59
C SER A 367 -19.65 -2.70 24.33
N GLU A 368 -19.90 -2.03 23.20
CA GLU A 368 -20.17 -2.71 21.92
C GLU A 368 -19.55 -1.90 20.78
N LEU A 369 -18.35 -2.26 20.31
CA LEU A 369 -17.78 -1.84 19.01
C LEU A 369 -16.40 -2.50 18.78
N ASP A 370 -16.42 -3.82 18.64
CA ASP A 370 -15.41 -4.56 17.87
C ASP A 370 -16.07 -4.94 16.53
N GLY A 371 -15.51 -4.51 15.39
CA GLY A 371 -16.11 -4.71 14.06
C GLY A 371 -17.21 -3.72 13.67
N CYS A 372 -16.85 -2.59 13.06
CA CYS A 372 -17.86 -1.74 12.41
C CYS A 372 -18.31 -2.36 11.07
N GLN A 373 -19.53 -2.88 11.02
CA GLN A 373 -20.26 -3.23 9.78
C GLN A 373 -21.44 -2.25 9.58
N SER A 374 -21.21 -1.11 8.91
CA SER A 374 -22.33 -0.25 8.50
C SER A 374 -22.99 -0.79 7.24
N LYS A 375 -24.13 -1.50 7.41
CA LYS A 375 -24.97 -2.01 6.31
C LYS A 375 -25.40 -0.94 5.29
N LYS A 376 -25.51 0.34 5.71
CA LYS A 376 -25.87 1.48 4.84
C LYS A 376 -24.69 1.98 3.99
N LEU A 377 -23.48 1.93 4.51
CA LEU A 377 -22.27 2.34 3.79
C LEU A 377 -21.95 1.35 2.66
N ILE A 378 -22.05 0.05 2.98
CA ILE A 378 -21.88 -1.07 2.04
C ILE A 378 -22.95 -1.03 0.94
N ALA A 379 -24.23 -0.86 1.30
CA ALA A 379 -25.31 -0.66 0.32
C ALA A 379 -25.12 0.59 -0.56
N GLY A 380 -24.48 1.64 -0.01
CA GLY A 380 -24.17 2.86 -0.74
C GLY A 380 -23.04 2.73 -1.76
N ALA A 381 -22.10 1.82 -1.54
CA ALA A 381 -21.01 1.46 -2.45
C ALA A 381 -21.51 0.62 -3.65
N PHE A 382 -22.49 -0.26 -3.42
CA PHE A 382 -23.12 -1.06 -4.49
C PHE A 382 -23.89 -0.21 -5.52
N GLN A 383 -24.51 0.89 -5.10
CA GLN A 383 -25.22 1.82 -6.00
C GLN A 383 -24.30 2.61 -6.95
N PHE A 384 -22.98 2.62 -6.73
CA PHE A 384 -22.03 3.33 -7.60
C PHE A 384 -21.64 2.54 -8.85
N TYR A 385 -21.91 1.23 -8.87
CA TYR A 385 -21.54 0.35 -9.96
C TYR A 385 -22.32 0.62 -11.25
N ASP A 386 -23.58 1.08 -11.15
CA ASP A 386 -24.43 1.33 -12.32
C ASP A 386 -24.07 2.59 -13.13
N LEU A 387 -23.08 3.38 -12.66
CA LEU A 387 -22.66 4.65 -13.28
C LEU A 387 -21.34 4.54 -14.05
N ILE A 388 -20.72 3.36 -14.07
CA ILE A 388 -19.40 3.09 -14.66
C ILE A 388 -19.56 2.63 -16.12
N LYS A 389 -18.82 3.23 -17.07
CA LYS A 389 -18.83 2.85 -18.50
C LYS A 389 -17.62 2.01 -18.88
N GLU A 390 -17.79 1.10 -19.87
CA GLU A 390 -16.84 0.06 -20.29
C GLU A 390 -15.44 0.55 -20.70
N ASP A 391 -15.30 1.81 -21.17
CA ASP A 391 -14.07 2.30 -21.81
C ASP A 391 -13.23 3.23 -20.92
N SER A 392 -13.57 3.36 -19.63
CA SER A 392 -12.94 4.35 -18.76
C SER A 392 -11.57 3.88 -18.25
N THR A 393 -10.60 4.79 -18.23
CA THR A 393 -9.23 4.56 -17.76
C THR A 393 -9.16 4.42 -16.22
N LEU A 394 -8.04 3.87 -15.71
CA LEU A 394 -7.80 3.67 -14.28
C LEU A 394 -7.93 4.96 -13.45
N GLU A 395 -7.41 6.08 -13.97
CA GLU A 395 -7.52 7.40 -13.35
C GLU A 395 -8.96 7.93 -13.40
N GLU A 396 -9.71 7.62 -14.47
CA GLU A 396 -11.13 7.98 -14.58
C GLU A 396 -12.00 7.20 -13.59
N HIS A 397 -11.76 5.89 -13.37
CA HIS A 397 -12.49 5.09 -12.39
C HIS A 397 -12.24 5.52 -10.94
N ILE A 398 -10.97 5.79 -10.59
CA ILE A 398 -10.60 6.33 -9.29
C ILE A 398 -11.28 7.70 -9.11
N SER A 399 -11.20 8.57 -10.12
CA SER A 399 -11.86 9.88 -10.12
C SER A 399 -13.38 9.76 -9.98
N PHE A 400 -14.05 8.81 -10.64
CA PHE A 400 -15.50 8.59 -10.54
C PHE A 400 -15.91 8.12 -9.15
N VAL A 401 -15.27 7.08 -8.60
CA VAL A 401 -15.59 6.57 -7.25
C VAL A 401 -15.32 7.64 -6.19
N THR A 402 -14.20 8.35 -6.29
CA THR A 402 -13.85 9.49 -5.43
C THR A 402 -14.86 10.63 -5.55
N THR A 403 -15.24 11.05 -6.76
CA THR A 403 -16.22 12.12 -7.03
C THR A 403 -17.60 11.77 -6.50
N ALA A 404 -17.97 10.50 -6.53
CA ALA A 404 -19.31 10.07 -6.20
C ALA A 404 -19.48 9.81 -4.69
N ILE A 405 -18.44 9.30 -4.01
CA ILE A 405 -18.32 9.35 -2.54
C ILE A 405 -18.34 10.82 -2.06
N GLN A 406 -17.58 11.70 -2.72
CA GLN A 406 -17.59 13.15 -2.44
C GLN A 406 -18.98 13.77 -2.61
N LYS A 407 -19.74 13.41 -3.65
CA LYS A 407 -21.11 13.90 -3.91
C LYS A 407 -22.09 13.45 -2.83
N LYS A 408 -22.07 12.17 -2.41
CA LYS A 408 -22.90 11.68 -1.30
C LYS A 408 -22.55 12.34 0.04
N CYS A 409 -21.27 12.63 0.31
CA CYS A 409 -20.84 13.39 1.48
C CYS A 409 -21.31 14.86 1.42
N LYS A 410 -21.36 15.46 0.22
CA LYS A 410 -21.88 16.81 -0.03
C LYS A 410 -23.39 16.90 0.16
N ASP A 411 -24.13 15.87 -0.27
CA ASP A 411 -25.59 15.78 -0.11
C ASP A 411 -26.00 15.49 1.35
N SER A 412 -25.08 15.04 2.19
CA SER A 412 -25.32 14.73 3.61
C SER A 412 -24.64 15.67 4.60
N THR A 413 -23.89 16.70 4.15
CA THR A 413 -23.25 17.70 5.02
C THR A 413 -23.34 19.13 4.47
N ASN A 414 -23.81 20.08 5.28
CA ASN A 414 -23.99 21.50 4.90
C ASN A 414 -22.73 22.37 5.10
N ASN A 415 -21.50 21.81 5.14
CA ASN A 415 -20.32 22.57 5.57
C ASN A 415 -19.07 22.31 4.69
N SER A 416 -18.64 23.36 3.97
CA SER A 416 -17.57 23.32 2.96
C SER A 416 -16.17 23.08 3.52
N ALA A 417 -15.91 23.33 4.81
CA ALA A 417 -14.60 23.10 5.42
C ALA A 417 -14.25 21.61 5.59
N LYS A 418 -15.27 20.74 5.72
CA LYS A 418 -15.10 19.29 5.92
C LYS A 418 -14.82 18.52 4.62
N LEU A 419 -15.13 19.10 3.46
CA LEU A 419 -14.82 18.53 2.13
C LEU A 419 -13.31 18.54 1.82
N GLU A 420 -12.60 19.56 2.32
CA GLU A 420 -11.15 19.71 2.11
C GLU A 420 -10.34 18.72 2.97
N GLU A 421 -10.92 18.26 4.08
CA GLU A 421 -10.32 17.30 5.01
C GLU A 421 -10.47 15.85 4.51
N CYS A 422 -11.64 15.47 3.98
CA CYS A 422 -11.85 14.19 3.30
C CYS A 422 -11.00 14.01 2.03
N ARG A 423 -10.58 15.12 1.40
CA ARG A 423 -9.68 15.10 0.23
C ARG A 423 -8.27 14.60 0.57
N LYS A 424 -7.83 14.75 1.82
CA LYS A 424 -6.47 14.41 2.27
C LYS A 424 -6.28 12.92 2.59
N GLU A 425 -7.35 12.15 2.82
CA GLU A 425 -7.26 10.75 3.28
C GLU A 425 -7.42 9.69 2.17
N ILE A 426 -7.78 10.05 0.93
CA ILE A 426 -8.13 9.10 -0.16
C ILE A 426 -6.93 8.73 -1.05
N ILE A 427 -5.75 9.31 -0.81
CA ILE A 427 -4.50 8.88 -1.43
C ILE A 427 -3.54 8.51 -0.30
N MET A 428 -2.89 7.31 -0.27
CA MET A 428 -1.41 7.17 -0.31
C MET A 428 -0.95 5.78 0.19
N VAL A 429 0.11 5.20 -0.41
CA VAL A 429 0.84 4.04 0.12
C VAL A 429 1.81 4.60 1.15
N VAL A 430 1.49 4.43 2.42
CA VAL A 430 2.34 4.97 3.48
C VAL A 430 3.61 4.13 3.56
N ILE A 431 4.77 4.73 3.30
CA ILE A 431 6.06 4.05 3.44
C ILE A 431 6.36 3.87 4.93
N GLU A 432 6.22 2.63 5.40
CA GLU A 432 6.59 2.26 6.78
C GLU A 432 7.99 1.66 6.88
N ASP A 433 8.50 1.04 5.81
CA ASP A 433 9.85 0.47 5.74
C ASP A 433 10.68 1.18 4.67
N TYR A 434 11.76 1.82 5.12
CA TYR A 434 12.72 2.52 4.25
C TYR A 434 13.91 1.65 3.86
N THR A 435 14.02 0.41 4.36
CA THR A 435 15.14 -0.50 4.08
C THR A 435 15.44 -0.64 2.59
N PRO A 436 14.46 -0.76 1.67
CA PRO A 436 14.72 -0.85 0.23
C PRO A 436 15.36 0.40 -0.39
N PHE A 437 15.29 1.54 0.28
CA PHE A 437 15.86 2.80 -0.18
C PHE A 437 17.27 3.08 0.36
N LEU A 438 17.70 2.35 1.39
CA LEU A 438 18.97 2.61 2.05
C LEU A 438 20.14 2.09 1.22
N SER A 439 21.20 2.88 1.15
CA SER A 439 22.48 2.38 0.67
C SER A 439 23.00 1.27 1.59
N SER A 440 23.79 0.36 1.03
CA SER A 440 24.44 -0.72 1.77
C SER A 440 25.27 -0.20 2.94
N ARG A 441 25.91 0.97 2.78
CA ARG A 441 26.67 1.64 3.83
C ARG A 441 25.75 2.15 4.92
N ALA A 442 24.66 2.84 4.55
CA ALA A 442 23.67 3.31 5.49
C ALA A 442 23.11 2.14 6.28
N ALA A 443 22.60 1.08 5.65
CA ALA A 443 22.04 -0.12 6.29
C ALA A 443 22.93 -0.72 7.38
N ARG A 444 24.27 -0.68 7.23
CA ARG A 444 25.23 -1.18 8.23
C ARG A 444 25.47 -0.23 9.41
N ARG A 445 25.13 1.06 9.31
CA ARG A 445 25.30 2.01 10.42
C ARG A 445 24.38 1.68 11.58
N ARG A 446 24.97 1.72 12.79
CA ARG A 446 24.32 1.53 14.09
C ARG A 446 24.43 2.84 14.90
N PRO A 447 23.49 3.11 15.83
CA PRO A 447 23.59 4.27 16.69
C PRO A 447 24.86 4.21 17.54
N SER A 448 25.51 5.35 17.75
CA SER A 448 26.70 5.44 18.61
C SER A 448 26.31 5.30 20.08
N PRO A 449 26.81 4.29 20.82
CA PRO A 449 26.43 4.08 22.22
C PRO A 449 26.69 5.30 23.11
N LEU A 450 27.78 6.03 22.87
CA LEU A 450 28.10 7.24 23.63
C LEU A 450 27.13 8.38 23.34
N ARG A 451 26.72 8.56 22.07
CA ARG A 451 25.80 9.63 21.67
C ARG A 451 24.38 9.36 22.15
N GLU A 452 23.99 8.08 22.18
CA GLU A 452 22.75 7.64 22.83
C GLU A 452 22.71 7.96 24.32
N LEU A 453 23.87 8.03 25.01
CA LEU A 453 23.91 8.44 26.41
C LEU A 453 23.87 9.97 26.59
N VAL A 454 24.41 10.75 25.64
CA VAL A 454 24.43 12.23 25.70
C VAL A 454 23.02 12.81 25.80
N LYS A 455 22.01 12.18 25.18
CA LYS A 455 20.60 12.63 25.27
C LYS A 455 20.02 12.58 26.68
N TYR A 456 20.59 11.77 27.57
CA TYR A 456 20.21 11.71 28.99
C TYR A 456 21.04 12.65 29.86
N ALA A 457 22.28 12.94 29.44
CA ALA A 457 23.17 13.84 30.18
C ALA A 457 22.66 15.30 30.24
N THR A 458 21.68 15.66 29.42
CA THR A 458 20.98 16.95 29.48
C THR A 458 19.90 17.03 30.56
N ASN A 459 19.59 15.92 31.25
CA ASN A 459 18.67 15.91 32.40
C ASN A 459 19.45 16.26 33.69
N PRO A 460 19.11 17.36 34.39
CA PRO A 460 19.82 17.77 35.61
C PRO A 460 19.67 16.80 36.78
N GLU A 461 18.70 15.90 36.77
CA GLU A 461 18.51 14.87 37.81
C GLU A 461 19.49 13.70 37.67
N ILE A 462 20.17 13.58 36.53
CA ILE A 462 21.08 12.48 36.22
C ILE A 462 22.52 12.89 36.51
N ILE A 463 23.17 12.20 37.45
CA ILE A 463 24.62 12.31 37.65
C ILE A 463 25.31 11.51 36.53
N SER A 464 25.85 12.20 35.53
CA SER A 464 26.55 11.58 34.41
C SER A 464 28.04 11.39 34.71
N LEU A 465 28.49 10.13 34.75
CA LEU A 465 29.91 9.73 34.80
C LEU A 465 30.37 9.00 33.53
N GLY A 466 29.49 8.85 32.54
CA GLY A 466 29.75 8.02 31.35
C GLY A 466 30.28 8.79 30.13
N GLY A 467 30.06 10.12 30.07
CA GLY A 467 30.42 10.95 28.92
C GLY A 467 31.74 11.70 29.09
N GLY A 468 32.52 11.83 28.01
CA GLY A 468 33.74 12.66 27.96
C GLY A 468 33.46 14.16 27.79
N LEU A 469 32.47 14.70 28.50
CA LEU A 469 32.04 16.10 28.38
C LEU A 469 32.97 17.01 29.21
N PRO A 470 33.60 18.05 28.63
CA PRO A 470 34.39 18.99 29.40
C PRO A 470 33.53 19.76 30.42
N ASN A 471 34.09 20.07 31.60
CA ASN A 471 33.35 20.81 32.63
C ASN A 471 33.07 22.26 32.17
N PRO A 472 31.81 22.75 32.17
CA PRO A 472 31.49 24.10 31.70
C PRO A 472 32.25 25.24 32.39
N LYS A 473 32.71 25.04 33.64
CA LYS A 473 33.56 26.01 34.37
C LYS A 473 34.92 26.27 33.70
N THR A 474 35.34 25.39 32.78
CA THR A 474 36.60 25.53 32.04
C THR A 474 36.43 26.31 30.74
N PHE A 475 35.20 26.61 30.32
CA PHE A 475 34.95 27.37 29.10
C PHE A 475 35.37 28.83 29.31
N PRO A 476 36.18 29.43 28.40
CA PRO A 476 36.77 30.75 28.62
C PRO A 476 35.83 31.92 28.28
N PHE A 477 34.52 31.67 28.12
CA PHE A 477 33.54 32.67 27.68
C PHE A 477 32.53 32.93 28.78
N LYS A 478 32.35 34.20 29.13
CA LYS A 478 31.37 34.63 30.16
C LYS A 478 29.98 34.88 29.58
N SER A 479 29.92 35.53 28.42
CA SER A 479 28.68 35.84 27.70
C SER A 479 28.97 36.11 26.23
N PHE A 480 27.96 35.94 25.38
CA PHE A 480 27.95 36.44 24.01
C PHE A 480 26.87 37.50 23.86
N LYS A 481 27.20 38.62 23.22
CA LYS A 481 26.30 39.74 22.98
C LYS A 481 26.31 40.10 21.50
N PHE A 482 25.14 40.26 20.91
CA PHE A 482 24.99 40.74 19.54
C PHE A 482 23.84 41.74 19.42
N GLU A 483 24.00 42.69 18.50
CA GLU A 483 23.05 43.76 18.25
C GLU A 483 22.45 43.60 16.85
N LEU A 484 21.12 43.67 16.78
CA LEU A 484 20.37 43.63 15.53
C LEU A 484 20.35 45.02 14.87
N LYS A 485 20.04 45.06 13.58
CA LYS A 485 20.01 46.33 12.82
C LYS A 485 18.94 47.32 13.29
N ASP A 486 17.95 46.86 14.06
CA ASP A 486 16.93 47.70 14.68
C ASP A 486 17.35 48.23 16.07
N GLY A 487 18.59 47.94 16.51
CA GLY A 487 19.13 48.33 17.81
C GLY A 487 18.79 47.35 18.94
N THR A 488 18.05 46.28 18.67
CA THR A 488 17.77 45.24 19.68
C THR A 488 19.06 44.52 20.06
N SER A 489 19.38 44.51 21.34
CA SER A 489 20.53 43.80 21.88
C SER A 489 20.10 42.47 22.50
N ILE A 490 20.82 41.39 22.17
CA ILE A 490 20.57 40.05 22.68
C ILE A 490 21.82 39.53 23.39
N ASP A 491 21.65 39.06 24.62
CA ASP A 491 22.69 38.49 25.48
C ASP A 491 22.45 36.99 25.68
N ILE A 492 23.53 36.19 25.56
CA ILE A 492 23.56 34.76 25.85
C ILE A 492 24.56 34.53 27.00
N GLU A 493 24.06 34.08 28.15
CA GLU A 493 24.85 33.86 29.36
C GLU A 493 24.33 32.66 30.17
N GLY A 494 25.03 32.30 31.26
CA GLY A 494 24.61 31.25 32.18
C GLY A 494 24.42 29.89 31.51
N SER A 495 23.37 29.17 31.89
CA SER A 495 23.08 27.81 31.39
C SER A 495 22.85 27.75 29.87
N ASN A 496 22.35 28.82 29.26
CA ASN A 496 22.18 28.89 27.80
C ASN A 496 23.54 28.93 27.09
N LEU A 497 24.50 29.69 27.64
CA LEU A 497 25.87 29.73 27.13
C LEU A 497 26.59 28.40 27.36
N GLU A 498 26.45 27.80 28.54
CA GLU A 498 27.03 26.49 28.84
C GLU A 498 26.52 25.42 27.87
N THR A 499 25.21 25.41 27.57
CA THR A 499 24.60 24.50 26.58
C THR A 499 25.13 24.78 25.17
N ALA A 500 25.26 26.04 24.78
CA ALA A 500 25.75 26.43 23.45
C ALA A 500 27.20 26.00 23.19
N LEU A 501 28.03 25.97 24.24
CA LEU A 501 29.45 25.63 24.17
C LEU A 501 29.75 24.14 24.39
N GLN A 502 28.76 23.36 24.83
CA GLN A 502 28.91 21.94 25.13
C GLN A 502 28.50 21.07 23.93
N TYR A 503 28.91 19.79 23.97
CA TYR A 503 28.30 18.78 23.11
C TYR A 503 26.79 18.69 23.34
N THR A 504 26.03 18.71 22.25
CA THR A 504 24.56 18.61 22.26
C THR A 504 24.11 17.27 21.65
N PRO A 505 22.84 16.85 21.76
CA PRO A 505 22.33 15.73 20.96
C PRO A 505 22.59 15.94 19.47
N THR A 506 22.79 14.86 18.71
CA THR A 506 23.14 14.96 17.28
C THR A 506 22.08 15.69 16.48
N TYR A 507 20.81 15.41 16.77
CA TYR A 507 19.69 16.07 16.11
C TYR A 507 19.67 17.58 16.32
N GLY A 508 20.26 18.10 17.42
CA GLY A 508 20.30 19.52 17.76
C GLY A 508 19.88 19.81 19.20
N ILE A 509 19.92 21.09 19.57
CA ILE A 509 19.46 21.55 20.89
C ILE A 509 17.93 21.36 20.99
N PRO A 510 17.40 20.66 22.01
CA PRO A 510 15.97 20.32 22.10
C PRO A 510 15.01 21.52 22.00
N SER A 511 15.35 22.64 22.63
CA SER A 511 14.55 23.87 22.55
C SER A 511 14.55 24.49 21.15
N PHE A 512 15.63 24.33 20.39
CA PHE A 512 15.70 24.79 19.01
C PHE A 512 14.93 23.87 18.07
N ILE A 513 14.99 22.55 18.28
CA ILE A 513 14.14 21.59 17.56
C ILE A 513 12.68 21.92 17.74
N LYS A 514 12.25 22.22 18.97
CA LYS A 514 10.86 22.66 19.23
C LYS A 514 10.50 23.92 18.44
N CYS A 515 11.37 24.92 18.45
CA CYS A 515 11.18 26.16 17.69
C CYS A 515 11.00 25.88 16.18
N LEU A 516 11.84 25.02 15.60
CA LEU A 516 11.74 24.65 14.18
C LEU A 516 10.54 23.76 13.89
N LYS A 517 10.16 22.83 14.77
CA LYS A 517 8.94 22.04 14.60
C LYS A 517 7.71 22.95 14.59
N ASP A 518 7.65 23.94 15.48
CA ASP A 518 6.57 24.93 15.50
C ASP A 518 6.55 25.79 14.22
N LEU A 519 7.72 26.17 13.70
CA LEU A 519 7.84 26.85 12.41
C LEU A 519 7.33 25.98 11.26
N GLN A 520 7.79 24.73 11.16
CA GLN A 520 7.39 23.79 10.11
C GLN A 520 5.89 23.50 10.13
N LYS A 521 5.29 23.33 11.32
CA LYS A 521 3.83 23.21 11.48
C LYS A 521 3.07 24.42 10.95
N ARG A 522 3.52 25.64 11.27
CA ARG A 522 2.84 26.87 10.82
C ARG A 522 3.00 27.15 9.33
N ILE A 523 4.17 26.87 8.77
CA ILE A 523 4.48 27.20 7.36
C ILE A 523 3.98 26.11 6.40
N HIS A 524 4.10 24.84 6.77
CA HIS A 524 3.81 23.69 5.89
C HIS A 524 2.58 22.88 6.32
N ASN A 525 1.88 23.29 7.40
CA ASN A 525 0.70 22.61 7.94
C ASN A 525 0.93 21.14 8.32
N LEU A 526 2.11 20.82 8.87
CA LEU A 526 2.45 19.46 9.31
C LEU A 526 1.67 19.07 10.59
N PRO A 527 1.32 17.78 10.77
CA PRO A 527 0.58 17.29 11.93
C PRO A 527 1.43 17.31 13.22
N GLU A 528 0.79 17.17 14.38
CA GLU A 528 1.51 17.03 15.65
C GLU A 528 2.29 15.70 15.70
N SER A 529 3.59 15.80 15.95
CA SER A 529 4.61 14.73 15.90
C SER A 529 4.35 13.52 16.82
N ASN A 530 3.38 13.60 17.73
CA ASN A 530 3.08 12.56 18.74
C ASN A 530 1.72 11.88 18.52
N THR A 531 1.09 12.09 17.37
CA THR A 531 -0.11 11.33 17.00
C THR A 531 0.32 9.98 16.44
N SER A 532 0.04 8.91 17.19
CA SER A 532 0.45 7.53 16.92
C SER A 532 0.13 7.13 15.48
N GLY A 533 1.12 7.22 14.60
CA GLY A 533 0.96 6.99 13.17
C GLY A 533 1.79 7.91 12.30
N GLN A 534 1.89 9.22 12.57
CA GLN A 534 2.50 10.22 11.66
C GLN A 534 3.75 10.89 12.25
N GLU A 535 4.81 10.12 12.46
CA GLU A 535 6.06 10.65 13.04
C GLU A 535 6.96 11.26 11.96
N TRP A 536 7.13 12.58 12.02
CA TRP A 536 8.14 13.32 11.27
C TRP A 536 9.11 14.00 12.25
N GLU A 537 10.37 14.09 11.85
CA GLU A 537 11.44 14.62 12.69
C GLU A 537 12.26 15.69 11.97
N ILE A 538 13.04 16.42 12.78
CA ILE A 538 13.98 17.42 12.32
C ILE A 538 15.40 17.01 12.72
N GLU A 539 16.34 17.11 11.78
CA GLU A 539 17.78 16.98 12.03
C GLU A 539 18.47 18.30 11.68
N ILE A 540 19.15 18.94 12.64
CA ILE A 540 19.92 20.16 12.41
C ILE A 540 21.25 19.83 11.72
N THR A 541 21.56 20.59 10.68
CA THR A 541 22.78 20.43 9.87
C THR A 541 23.54 21.76 9.74
N THR A 542 24.75 21.70 9.19
CA THR A 542 25.59 22.86 8.90
C THR A 542 25.18 23.59 7.59
N GLY A 543 23.90 23.47 7.22
CA GLY A 543 23.28 24.00 6.00
C GLY A 543 22.85 22.89 5.03
N SER A 544 22.00 23.23 4.04
CA SER A 544 21.44 22.26 3.09
C SER A 544 22.50 21.43 2.35
N GLN A 545 23.69 21.98 2.10
CA GLN A 545 24.77 21.24 1.43
C GLN A 545 25.21 19.98 2.20
N GLU A 546 25.41 20.09 3.52
CA GLU A 546 25.73 18.92 4.34
C GLU A 546 24.52 18.00 4.43
N ALA A 547 23.33 18.57 4.63
CA ALA A 547 22.09 17.81 4.73
C ALA A 547 21.88 16.90 3.50
N LEU A 548 22.08 17.46 2.29
CA LEU A 548 22.06 16.72 1.05
C LEU A 548 23.15 15.66 0.97
N ALA A 549 24.39 15.97 1.37
CA ALA A 549 25.47 14.99 1.38
C ALA A 549 25.15 13.79 2.29
N LEU A 550 24.62 14.05 3.49
CA LEU A 550 24.22 13.02 4.44
C LEU A 550 23.06 12.17 3.89
N ALA A 551 22.05 12.81 3.28
CA ALA A 551 20.89 12.12 2.69
C ALA A 551 21.26 11.31 1.45
N ILE A 552 22.06 11.87 0.53
CA ILE A 552 22.56 11.18 -0.67
C ILE A 552 23.35 9.95 -0.27
N GLU A 553 24.30 10.04 0.68
CA GLU A 553 25.03 8.86 1.14
C GLU A 553 24.12 7.84 1.85
N THR A 554 23.04 8.30 2.48
CA THR A 554 22.06 7.43 3.12
C THR A 554 21.25 6.62 2.11
N LEU A 555 20.99 7.17 0.93
CA LEU A 555 20.04 6.62 -0.05
C LEU A 555 20.69 6.02 -1.31
N LEU A 556 21.88 6.48 -1.67
CA LEU A 556 22.54 6.18 -2.93
C LEU A 556 23.94 5.60 -2.67
N GLU A 557 24.33 4.66 -3.53
CA GLU A 557 25.69 4.12 -3.61
C GLU A 557 26.18 4.04 -5.06
N GLU A 558 27.46 3.71 -5.23
CA GLU A 558 28.10 3.66 -6.54
C GLU A 558 27.31 2.81 -7.55
N GLY A 559 27.10 3.36 -8.75
CA GLY A 559 26.34 2.70 -9.82
C GLY A 559 24.82 2.89 -9.75
N ASP A 560 24.24 3.40 -8.65
CA ASP A 560 22.82 3.74 -8.59
C ASP A 560 22.46 4.86 -9.59
N SER A 561 21.17 4.93 -9.94
CA SER A 561 20.60 6.02 -10.75
C SER A 561 19.86 7.03 -9.88
N VAL A 562 19.93 8.31 -10.26
CA VAL A 562 19.20 9.41 -9.61
C VAL A 562 18.57 10.31 -10.67
N ILE A 563 17.29 10.64 -10.46
CA ILE A 563 16.58 11.63 -11.27
C ILE A 563 16.86 13.02 -10.72
N LEU A 564 17.14 13.97 -11.62
CA LEU A 564 17.32 15.37 -11.25
C LEU A 564 16.96 16.31 -12.41
N GLU A 565 16.77 17.58 -12.11
CA GLU A 565 16.51 18.61 -13.14
C GLU A 565 17.74 18.83 -14.03
N SER A 566 17.54 19.16 -15.30
CA SER A 566 18.61 19.61 -16.18
C SER A 566 18.23 20.97 -16.77
N PRO A 567 18.91 22.07 -16.39
CA PRO A 567 20.05 22.19 -15.47
C PRO A 567 19.68 22.03 -13.97
N THR A 568 20.69 21.87 -13.10
CA THR A 568 20.57 21.78 -11.64
C THR A 568 21.73 22.45 -10.88
N TYR A 569 21.67 22.45 -9.54
CA TYR A 569 22.68 23.09 -8.71
C TYR A 569 24.04 22.37 -8.78
N SER A 570 25.06 23.12 -9.19
CA SER A 570 26.43 22.64 -9.30
C SER A 570 27.01 22.09 -7.99
N GLY A 571 26.56 22.59 -6.83
CA GLY A 571 26.98 22.06 -5.53
C GLY A 571 26.46 20.66 -5.25
N THR A 572 25.26 20.32 -5.73
CA THR A 572 24.73 18.95 -5.65
C THR A 572 25.47 18.04 -6.63
N LEU A 573 25.76 18.51 -7.84
CA LEU A 573 26.60 17.77 -8.79
C LEU A 573 28.00 17.47 -8.22
N SER A 574 28.58 18.37 -7.42
CA SER A 574 29.85 18.11 -6.72
C SER A 574 29.77 16.99 -5.67
N ILE A 575 28.58 16.68 -5.14
CA ILE A 575 28.35 15.51 -4.27
C ILE A 575 28.17 14.26 -5.12
N LEU A 576 27.38 14.35 -6.20
CA LEU A 576 26.94 13.21 -6.99
C LEU A 576 28.03 12.67 -7.95
N ASN A 577 28.79 13.55 -8.61
CA ASN A 577 29.77 13.14 -9.63
C ASN A 577 30.85 12.18 -9.09
N PRO A 578 31.44 12.40 -7.91
CA PRO A 578 32.44 11.47 -7.36
C PRO A 578 31.88 10.09 -6.97
N LEU A 579 30.56 9.95 -6.84
CA LEU A 579 29.91 8.68 -6.49
C LEU A 579 29.69 7.78 -7.71
N ASN A 580 30.08 8.21 -8.93
CA ASN A 580 29.94 7.43 -10.16
C ASN A 580 28.49 6.92 -10.38
N LEU A 581 27.53 7.80 -10.10
CA LEU A 581 26.10 7.56 -10.28
C LEU A 581 25.68 7.76 -11.73
N HIS A 582 24.61 7.10 -12.14
CA HIS A 582 23.92 7.39 -13.40
C HIS A 582 22.95 8.57 -13.22
N LEU A 583 23.42 9.76 -13.57
CA LEU A 583 22.66 11.01 -13.43
C LEU A 583 21.68 11.16 -14.60
N VAL A 584 20.37 11.11 -14.32
CA VAL A 584 19.33 11.26 -15.33
C VAL A 584 18.67 12.63 -15.19
N GLY A 585 19.01 13.52 -16.14
CA GLY A 585 18.46 14.85 -16.23
C GLY A 585 17.07 14.86 -16.87
N ILE A 586 16.10 15.51 -16.23
CA ILE A 586 14.79 15.83 -16.79
C ILE A 586 14.76 17.31 -17.15
N ASP A 587 14.35 17.64 -18.37
CA ASP A 587 14.28 19.03 -18.79
C ASP A 587 13.28 19.84 -17.97
N ILE A 588 13.58 21.13 -17.86
CA ILE A 588 12.74 22.12 -17.20
C ILE A 588 12.22 23.15 -18.20
N ASP A 589 11.16 23.86 -17.83
CA ASP A 589 10.70 25.09 -18.49
C ASP A 589 10.39 26.18 -17.45
N GLY A 590 9.70 27.26 -17.85
CA GLY A 590 9.36 28.37 -16.95
C GLY A 590 8.56 27.95 -15.69
N ASN A 591 7.94 26.77 -15.69
CA ASN A 591 7.23 26.18 -14.56
C ASN A 591 7.99 25.03 -13.89
N GLY A 592 9.32 24.91 -14.08
CA GLY A 592 10.15 23.85 -13.47
C GLY A 592 10.20 22.55 -14.27
N MET A 593 10.54 21.44 -13.60
CA MET A 593 10.59 20.09 -14.18
C MET A 593 9.30 19.74 -14.93
N LYS A 594 9.45 19.09 -16.08
CA LYS A 594 8.32 18.61 -16.90
C LYS A 594 7.83 17.23 -16.42
N PRO A 595 6.60 17.13 -15.88
CA PRO A 595 6.10 15.85 -15.35
C PRO A 595 5.97 14.76 -16.43
N ASP A 596 5.53 15.11 -17.63
CA ASP A 596 5.33 14.13 -18.72
C ASP A 596 6.66 13.50 -19.16
N GLU A 597 7.75 14.26 -19.13
CA GLU A 597 9.09 13.77 -19.44
C GLU A 597 9.66 12.90 -18.32
N LEU A 598 9.44 13.29 -17.07
CA LEU A 598 9.73 12.47 -15.90
C LEU A 598 9.03 11.12 -16.00
N GLU A 599 7.72 11.12 -16.25
CA GLU A 599 6.93 9.90 -16.36
C GLU A 599 7.37 9.05 -17.55
N ASN A 600 7.59 9.65 -18.72
CA ASN A 600 8.06 8.92 -19.90
C ASN A 600 9.43 8.26 -19.66
N THR A 601 10.33 8.95 -18.96
CA THR A 601 11.66 8.43 -18.60
C THR A 601 11.56 7.22 -17.68
N LEU A 602 10.70 7.29 -16.65
CA LEU A 602 10.49 6.19 -15.71
C LEU A 602 9.72 5.02 -16.34
N ALA A 603 8.70 5.30 -17.16
CA ALA A 603 7.88 4.28 -17.81
C ALA A 603 8.66 3.45 -18.83
N ASN A 604 9.65 4.05 -19.49
CA ASN A 604 10.45 3.43 -20.54
C ASN A 604 11.90 3.18 -20.11
N TRP A 605 12.13 3.05 -18.80
CA TRP A 605 13.46 2.97 -18.20
C TRP A 605 14.37 1.94 -18.87
N ASP A 606 13.89 0.70 -19.03
CA ASP A 606 14.69 -0.40 -19.59
C ASP A 606 15.14 -0.14 -21.04
N THR A 607 14.40 0.69 -21.78
CA THR A 607 14.74 1.06 -23.17
C THR A 607 15.66 2.28 -23.24
N LEU A 608 15.42 3.31 -22.42
CA LEU A 608 16.17 4.56 -22.45
C LEU A 608 17.49 4.48 -21.69
N HIS A 609 17.55 3.60 -20.67
CA HIS A 609 18.67 3.44 -19.76
C HIS A 609 19.01 1.95 -19.57
N SER A 610 19.03 1.19 -20.67
CA SER A 610 19.34 -0.25 -20.68
C SER A 610 20.58 -0.61 -19.84
N GLY A 611 20.41 -1.56 -18.94
CA GLY A 611 21.47 -2.04 -18.04
C GLY A 611 21.80 -1.12 -16.87
N LYS A 612 21.04 -0.03 -16.65
CA LYS A 612 21.18 0.84 -15.47
C LYS A 612 20.13 0.51 -14.41
N PRO A 613 20.49 0.55 -13.11
CA PRO A 613 19.52 0.35 -12.02
C PRO A 613 18.38 1.36 -12.08
N PHE A 614 17.15 0.92 -11.81
CA PHE A 614 15.98 1.82 -11.73
C PHE A 614 16.17 2.86 -10.62
N PRO A 615 15.86 4.15 -10.85
CA PRO A 615 16.13 5.20 -9.88
C PRO A 615 15.16 5.11 -8.71
N ARG A 616 15.68 5.33 -7.49
CA ARG A 616 14.89 5.35 -6.25
C ARG A 616 14.76 6.75 -5.63
N VAL A 617 15.43 7.73 -6.22
CA VAL A 617 15.56 9.09 -5.68
C VAL A 617 15.35 10.12 -6.79
N LEU A 618 14.57 11.15 -6.48
CA LEU A 618 14.42 12.36 -7.27
C LEU A 618 14.96 13.56 -6.46
N TYR A 619 15.87 14.33 -7.05
CA TYR A 619 16.34 15.61 -6.52
C TYR A 619 15.72 16.77 -7.30
N THR A 620 15.15 17.74 -6.60
CA THR A 620 14.52 18.93 -7.20
C THR A 620 14.75 20.16 -6.33
N ILE A 621 14.78 21.34 -6.97
CA ILE A 621 14.85 22.65 -6.33
C ILE A 621 13.56 23.40 -6.69
N PRO A 622 12.47 23.23 -5.94
CA PRO A 622 11.14 23.61 -6.43
C PRO A 622 10.91 25.11 -6.57
N THR A 623 11.63 25.92 -5.80
CA THR A 623 11.43 27.37 -5.73
C THR A 623 12.69 28.12 -6.11
N GLY A 624 12.60 29.04 -7.07
CA GLY A 624 13.77 29.83 -7.50
C GLY A 624 14.94 28.94 -7.92
N GLN A 625 14.62 27.92 -8.71
CA GLN A 625 15.48 26.79 -9.11
C GLN A 625 16.88 27.27 -9.49
N ASN A 626 17.92 26.61 -8.99
CA ASN A 626 19.30 26.99 -9.33
C ASN A 626 19.80 26.06 -10.44
N PRO A 627 20.10 26.56 -11.65
CA PRO A 627 20.36 27.98 -11.98
C PRO A 627 19.20 28.75 -12.63
N SER A 628 18.11 28.10 -13.03
CA SER A 628 17.16 28.66 -14.00
C SER A 628 16.32 29.83 -13.48
N GLY A 629 16.12 29.92 -12.18
CA GLY A 629 15.23 30.86 -11.52
C GLY A 629 13.73 30.52 -11.64
N CYS A 630 13.37 29.42 -12.31
CA CYS A 630 11.98 28.99 -12.41
C CYS A 630 11.44 28.46 -11.08
N THR A 631 10.12 28.40 -10.94
CA THR A 631 9.45 27.84 -9.76
C THR A 631 8.42 26.83 -10.23
N LEU A 632 8.39 25.65 -9.61
CA LEU A 632 7.37 24.63 -9.85
C LEU A 632 5.99 25.18 -9.49
N SER A 633 5.09 25.19 -10.47
CA SER A 633 3.66 25.43 -10.21
C SER A 633 3.08 24.36 -9.28
N VAL A 634 2.04 24.72 -8.51
CA VAL A 634 1.38 23.79 -7.58
C VAL A 634 0.88 22.53 -8.29
N ASP A 635 0.26 22.67 -9.46
CA ASP A 635 -0.23 21.54 -10.26
C ASP A 635 0.90 20.60 -10.69
N ARG A 636 2.07 21.13 -11.03
CA ARG A 636 3.24 20.30 -11.35
C ARG A 636 3.80 19.59 -10.13
N LYS A 637 3.81 20.22 -8.96
CA LYS A 637 4.21 19.54 -7.72
C LYS A 637 3.31 18.33 -7.45
N TYR A 638 1.99 18.49 -7.58
CA TYR A 638 1.06 17.35 -7.45
C TYR A 638 1.34 16.24 -8.46
N LYS A 639 1.49 16.56 -9.76
CA LYS A 639 1.81 15.56 -10.78
C LYS A 639 3.12 14.84 -10.53
N ILE A 640 4.19 15.58 -10.18
CA ILE A 640 5.50 14.99 -9.86
C ILE A 640 5.40 14.10 -8.62
N TYR A 641 4.65 14.54 -7.61
CA TYR A 641 4.43 13.76 -6.40
C TYR A 641 3.67 12.45 -6.70
N GLU A 642 2.62 12.51 -7.52
CA GLU A 642 1.89 11.33 -8.00
C GLU A 642 2.79 10.37 -8.81
N ILE A 643 3.64 10.89 -9.69
CA ILE A 643 4.61 10.09 -10.45
C ILE A 643 5.61 9.43 -9.48
N CYS A 644 6.19 10.18 -8.54
CA CYS A 644 7.07 9.62 -7.51
C CYS A 644 6.36 8.57 -6.65
N SER A 645 5.07 8.73 -6.38
CA SER A 645 4.24 7.72 -5.71
C SER A 645 4.11 6.45 -6.54
N LYS A 646 3.71 6.59 -7.81
CA LYS A 646 3.53 5.50 -8.79
C LYS A 646 4.79 4.66 -9.01
N TYR A 647 5.94 5.31 -9.13
CA TYR A 647 7.22 4.65 -9.39
C TYR A 647 8.06 4.40 -8.13
N ASN A 648 7.54 4.79 -6.96
CA ASN A 648 8.13 4.60 -5.65
C ASN A 648 9.52 5.27 -5.48
N LEU A 649 9.60 6.59 -5.70
CA LEU A 649 10.81 7.39 -5.49
C LEU A 649 10.72 8.21 -4.18
N ILE A 650 11.85 8.37 -3.49
CA ILE A 650 12.04 9.39 -2.45
C ILE A 650 12.33 10.74 -3.11
N ILE A 651 11.68 11.79 -2.62
CA ILE A 651 11.86 13.17 -3.10
C ILE A 651 12.80 13.90 -2.15
N LEU A 652 13.92 14.38 -2.71
CA LEU A 652 14.83 15.31 -2.05
C LEU A 652 14.45 16.73 -2.47
N GLU A 653 13.68 17.41 -1.62
CA GLU A 653 13.21 18.79 -1.83
C GLU A 653 14.23 19.78 -1.25
N ASP A 654 15.15 20.28 -2.09
CA ASP A 654 16.14 21.28 -1.68
C ASP A 654 15.61 22.71 -1.92
N ASP A 655 15.21 23.39 -0.84
CA ASP A 655 14.41 24.61 -0.96
C ASP A 655 14.97 25.80 -0.15
N PRO A 656 16.26 26.15 -0.31
CA PRO A 656 16.88 27.27 0.42
C PRO A 656 16.32 28.64 -0.01
N TYR A 657 15.52 28.68 -1.07
CA TYR A 657 14.91 29.88 -1.64
C TYR A 657 13.39 29.96 -1.42
N TYR A 658 12.79 29.03 -0.66
CA TYR A 658 11.35 28.99 -0.42
C TYR A 658 10.79 30.34 0.03
N PHE A 659 11.45 30.99 0.99
CA PHE A 659 11.03 32.29 1.51
C PHE A 659 11.46 33.47 0.65
N LEU A 660 12.15 33.26 -0.48
CA LEU A 660 12.53 34.31 -1.44
C LEU A 660 11.57 34.39 -2.63
N GLN A 661 10.29 34.08 -2.42
CA GLN A 661 9.23 34.30 -3.41
C GLN A 661 8.79 35.77 -3.38
N PHE A 662 8.58 36.37 -4.55
CA PHE A 662 8.28 37.80 -4.63
C PHE A 662 6.79 38.11 -4.50
N PRO A 663 6.40 39.21 -3.83
CA PRO A 663 5.01 39.64 -3.76
C PRO A 663 4.45 40.03 -5.13
N THR A 664 3.18 39.68 -5.36
CA THR A 664 2.42 40.06 -6.54
C THR A 664 1.76 41.42 -6.31
N GLY A 665 2.40 42.49 -6.78
CA GLY A 665 1.93 43.87 -6.62
C GLY A 665 2.93 44.76 -5.87
N ASP A 666 2.58 46.04 -5.74
CA ASP A 666 3.43 47.06 -5.13
C ASP A 666 2.97 47.48 -3.72
N ASP A 667 1.96 46.82 -3.16
CA ASP A 667 1.47 47.13 -1.81
C ASP A 667 2.51 46.73 -0.74
N ALA A 668 2.99 47.74 -0.02
CA ALA A 668 3.96 47.60 1.07
C ALA A 668 3.41 46.87 2.31
N ASN A 669 2.13 46.50 2.36
CA ASN A 669 1.57 45.68 3.43
C ASN A 669 1.17 44.27 2.99
N GLN A 670 1.23 43.97 1.69
CA GLN A 670 0.90 42.64 1.19
C GLN A 670 2.00 41.64 1.54
N GLN A 671 1.61 40.59 2.29
CA GLN A 671 2.47 39.43 2.55
C GLN A 671 2.39 38.44 1.39
N VAL A 672 3.50 37.76 1.12
CA VAL A 672 3.55 36.70 0.11
C VAL A 672 2.80 35.48 0.63
N GLN A 673 1.76 35.06 -0.11
CA GLN A 673 1.14 33.77 0.12
C GLN A 673 2.10 32.68 -0.37
N LEU A 674 2.71 31.95 0.56
CA LEU A 674 3.63 30.87 0.23
C LEU A 674 2.83 29.65 -0.26
N PRO A 675 3.13 29.11 -1.46
CA PRO A 675 2.41 27.98 -2.04
C PRO A 675 2.78 26.67 -1.34
N PRO A 676 1.94 25.63 -1.45
CA PRO A 676 2.26 24.30 -0.96
C PRO A 676 3.63 23.78 -1.46
N THR A 677 4.27 23.01 -0.58
CA THR A 677 5.56 22.32 -0.74
C THR A 677 5.35 20.82 -0.90
N PHE A 678 6.36 20.08 -1.35
CA PHE A 678 6.25 18.62 -1.40
C PHE A 678 5.99 18.05 0.00
N ILE A 679 6.69 18.52 1.04
CA ILE A 679 6.45 18.03 2.41
C ILE A 679 5.02 18.32 2.91
N SER A 680 4.41 19.45 2.51
CA SER A 680 3.03 19.78 2.93
C SER A 680 1.96 18.92 2.27
N MET A 681 2.28 18.27 1.15
CA MET A 681 1.40 17.31 0.48
C MET A 681 1.86 15.86 0.70
N ASP A 682 2.89 15.64 1.53
CA ASP A 682 3.50 14.34 1.69
C ASP A 682 2.67 13.42 2.58
N THR A 683 1.82 12.64 1.94
CA THR A 683 0.94 11.69 2.61
C THR A 683 1.51 10.25 2.58
N ASP A 684 2.42 9.94 1.64
CA ASP A 684 3.13 8.65 1.50
C ASP A 684 4.37 8.57 2.41
N ARG A 685 4.81 9.70 2.99
CA ARG A 685 6.07 9.81 3.75
C ARG A 685 7.31 9.59 2.87
N ARG A 686 7.36 10.21 1.69
CA ARG A 686 8.46 10.05 0.73
C ARG A 686 9.33 11.29 0.57
N VAL A 687 9.07 12.36 1.31
CA VAL A 687 9.77 13.65 1.14
C VAL A 687 10.78 13.87 2.26
N LEU A 688 12.04 14.12 1.87
CA LEU A 688 13.03 14.81 2.71
C LEU A 688 13.15 16.24 2.21
N ARG A 689 12.72 17.19 3.05
CA ARG A 689 12.86 18.62 2.80
C ARG A 689 14.15 19.14 3.42
N PHE A 690 14.89 19.96 2.68
CA PHE A 690 16.12 20.60 3.10
C PHE A 690 15.96 22.11 3.14
N ASP A 691 16.00 22.68 4.35
CA ASP A 691 15.92 24.11 4.58
C ASP A 691 17.27 24.67 5.06
N SER A 692 17.50 25.97 4.82
CA SER A 692 18.68 26.66 5.34
C SER A 692 18.45 28.12 5.66
N PHE A 693 19.07 28.57 6.76
CA PHE A 693 19.15 29.99 7.11
C PHE A 693 20.09 30.80 6.19
N SER A 694 20.79 30.14 5.26
CA SER A 694 21.85 30.78 4.46
C SER A 694 21.39 31.94 3.60
N LYS A 695 20.13 31.93 3.15
CA LYS A 695 19.57 32.92 2.22
C LYS A 695 18.61 33.90 2.87
N ILE A 696 18.19 33.63 4.10
CA ILE A 696 17.22 34.43 4.86
C ILE A 696 17.83 35.12 6.09
N LEU A 697 18.89 34.57 6.69
CA LEU A 697 19.61 35.19 7.81
C LEU A 697 21.07 35.46 7.42
N SER A 698 21.89 34.41 7.34
CA SER A 698 23.31 34.52 7.01
C SER A 698 23.89 33.16 6.64
N SER A 699 24.58 33.11 5.49
CA SER A 699 25.29 31.91 5.03
C SER A 699 26.49 31.55 5.91
N GLY A 700 27.04 32.50 6.67
CA GLY A 700 28.17 32.31 7.57
C GLY A 700 27.80 31.59 8.87
N LEU A 701 26.51 31.54 9.24
CA LEU A 701 26.04 30.78 10.40
C LEU A 701 26.19 29.27 10.22
N ARG A 702 26.34 28.79 8.97
CA ARG A 702 26.40 27.37 8.62
C ARG A 702 25.30 26.58 9.33
N LEU A 703 24.05 26.94 9.07
CA LEU A 703 22.89 26.34 9.74
C LEU A 703 21.77 26.03 8.73
N GLY A 704 21.24 24.82 8.83
CA GLY A 704 20.11 24.31 8.09
C GLY A 704 19.51 23.12 8.80
N TRP A 705 18.50 22.51 8.20
CA TRP A 705 17.86 21.34 8.79
C TRP A 705 17.16 20.49 7.73
N ILE A 706 16.92 19.23 8.10
CA ILE A 706 16.11 18.29 7.34
C ILE A 706 14.74 18.20 8.02
N THR A 707 13.67 18.06 7.25
CA THR A 707 12.34 17.71 7.74
C THR A 707 11.81 16.54 6.93
N GLY A 708 11.34 15.48 7.59
CA GLY A 708 10.84 14.30 6.91
C GLY A 708 10.48 13.15 7.85
N PRO A 709 10.20 11.95 7.31
CA PRO A 709 9.75 10.80 8.08
C PRO A 709 10.77 10.40 9.15
N ALA A 710 10.31 10.18 10.39
CA ALA A 710 11.19 9.95 11.54
C ALA A 710 12.20 8.82 11.30
N LYS A 711 11.74 7.69 10.74
CA LYS A 711 12.60 6.53 10.43
C LYS A 711 13.69 6.88 9.43
N LEU A 712 13.40 7.70 8.43
CA LEU A 712 14.38 8.07 7.41
C LEU A 712 15.36 9.13 7.95
N VAL A 713 14.86 10.12 8.69
CA VAL A 713 15.67 11.13 9.38
C VAL A 713 16.64 10.47 10.36
N GLU A 714 16.21 9.44 11.10
CA GLU A 714 17.09 8.66 11.99
C GLU A 714 18.28 8.03 11.24
N ARG A 715 18.06 7.51 10.02
CA ARG A 715 19.16 6.94 9.22
C ARG A 715 20.18 8.01 8.81
N VAL A 716 19.71 9.21 8.50
CA VAL A 716 20.55 10.37 8.20
C VAL A 716 21.31 10.81 9.46
N GLN A 717 20.65 10.84 10.61
CA GLN A 717 21.25 11.16 11.91
C GLN A 717 22.43 10.25 12.24
N TYR A 718 22.32 8.94 11.98
CA TYR A 718 23.43 8.01 12.23
C TYR A 718 24.64 8.32 11.34
N ASN A 719 24.42 8.85 10.14
CA ASN A 719 25.52 9.35 9.30
C ASN A 719 26.17 10.59 9.93
N GLN A 720 25.37 11.52 10.44
CA GLN A 720 25.87 12.72 11.10
C GLN A 720 26.68 12.41 12.37
N GLN A 721 26.25 11.41 13.16
CA GLN A 721 26.99 10.91 14.32
C GLN A 721 28.41 10.41 13.97
N ALA A 722 28.62 9.96 12.74
CA ALA A 722 29.92 9.44 12.27
C ALA A 722 30.78 10.51 11.56
N THR A 723 30.23 11.70 11.31
CA THR A 723 30.88 12.76 10.52
C THR A 723 31.05 14.03 11.35
N THR A 724 30.04 14.90 11.40
CA THR A 724 30.13 16.22 12.04
C THR A 724 29.63 16.26 13.47
N LEU A 725 29.07 15.15 13.98
CA LEU A 725 28.47 14.98 15.31
C LEU A 725 27.20 15.79 15.55
N HIS A 726 27.25 17.10 15.40
CA HIS A 726 26.12 18.04 15.44
C HIS A 726 26.56 19.40 14.91
N ALA A 727 25.61 20.23 14.45
CA ALA A 727 25.92 21.61 14.10
C ALA A 727 26.39 22.42 15.33
N SER A 728 27.14 23.51 15.09
CA SER A 728 27.65 24.39 16.16
C SER A 728 26.55 24.83 17.13
N GLY A 729 26.71 24.49 18.42
CA GLY A 729 25.75 24.86 19.47
C GLY A 729 25.64 26.38 19.63
N VAL A 730 26.72 27.13 19.39
CA VAL A 730 26.71 28.60 19.38
C VAL A 730 25.80 29.15 18.29
N CYS A 731 25.93 28.64 17.06
CA CYS A 731 25.10 29.08 15.93
C CYS A 731 23.64 28.69 16.11
N GLN A 732 23.37 27.49 16.65
CA GLN A 732 22.01 27.07 17.03
C GLN A 732 21.40 28.02 18.06
N THR A 733 22.12 28.35 19.13
CA THR A 733 21.62 29.25 20.17
C THR A 733 21.40 30.68 19.65
N ILE A 734 22.28 31.21 18.79
CA ILE A 734 22.07 32.53 18.16
C ILE A 734 20.77 32.53 17.33
N ALA A 735 20.58 31.53 16.46
CA ALA A 735 19.39 31.43 15.62
C ALA A 735 18.12 31.24 16.45
N MET A 736 18.16 30.34 17.45
CA MET A 736 17.04 30.08 18.35
C MET A 736 16.64 31.34 19.12
N THR A 737 17.59 32.03 19.74
CA THR A 737 17.29 33.24 20.52
C THR A 737 16.75 34.34 19.62
N LEU A 738 17.30 34.51 18.41
CA LEU A 738 16.78 35.46 17.43
C LEU A 738 15.33 35.17 17.04
N LEU A 739 15.00 33.91 16.72
CA LEU A 739 13.64 33.50 16.39
C LEU A 739 12.68 33.67 17.57
N ASN A 740 13.12 33.39 18.79
CA ASN A 740 12.33 33.61 20.00
C ASN A 740 12.08 35.10 20.27
N THR A 741 13.09 35.95 20.08
CA THR A 741 12.96 37.40 20.25
C THR A 741 12.01 38.02 19.24
N TRP A 742 12.10 37.61 17.97
CA TRP A 742 11.19 38.09 16.94
C TRP A 742 9.78 37.50 17.06
N GLY A 743 9.66 36.29 17.58
CA GLY A 743 8.47 35.49 17.43
C GLY A 743 8.17 35.19 15.95
N PHE A 744 7.03 34.55 15.70
CA PHE A 744 6.63 34.20 14.34
C PHE A 744 6.38 35.45 13.47
N ASP A 745 5.66 36.44 14.00
CA ASP A 745 5.30 37.63 13.24
C ASP A 745 6.52 38.50 12.90
N GLY A 746 7.46 38.65 13.85
CA GLY A 746 8.72 39.36 13.60
C GLY A 746 9.58 38.64 12.57
N PHE A 747 9.61 37.31 12.60
CA PHE A 747 10.30 36.52 11.57
C PHE A 747 9.65 36.69 10.19
N MET A 748 8.32 36.63 10.09
CA MET A 748 7.60 36.87 8.83
C MET A 748 7.81 38.30 8.30
N ASN A 749 7.88 39.31 9.18
CA ASN A 749 8.20 40.69 8.80
C ASN A 749 9.63 40.84 8.27
N HIS A 750 10.60 40.16 8.90
CA HIS A 750 11.97 40.09 8.40
C HIS A 750 12.00 39.46 7.00
N LEU A 751 11.32 38.32 6.81
CA LEU A 751 11.23 37.66 5.50
C LEU A 751 10.61 38.56 4.43
N ASN A 752 9.52 39.26 4.73
CA ASN A 752 8.89 40.21 3.81
C ASN A 752 9.86 41.33 3.39
N THR A 753 10.67 41.83 4.32
CA THR A 753 11.73 42.81 4.02
C THR A 753 12.76 42.25 3.05
N VAL A 754 13.20 41.01 3.29
CA VAL A 754 14.15 40.30 2.41
C VAL A 754 13.55 40.04 1.02
N GLN A 755 12.29 39.60 0.94
CA GLN A 755 11.58 39.35 -0.32
C GLN A 755 11.50 40.61 -1.19
N ARG A 756 11.15 41.76 -0.59
CA ARG A 756 11.09 43.03 -1.32
C ARG A 756 12.43 43.50 -1.81
N PHE A 757 13.46 43.38 -0.96
CA PHE A 757 14.83 43.69 -1.37
C PHE A 757 15.23 42.89 -2.61
N TYR A 758 14.94 41.57 -2.65
CA TYR A 758 15.27 40.77 -3.82
C TYR A 758 14.34 41.03 -5.02
N LYS A 759 13.05 41.33 -4.81
CA LYS A 759 12.12 41.72 -5.88
C LYS A 759 12.60 42.98 -6.59
N GLU A 760 12.93 44.03 -5.85
CA GLU A 760 13.40 45.31 -6.43
C GLU A 760 14.66 45.10 -7.29
N ARG A 761 15.58 44.28 -6.79
CA ARG A 761 16.81 43.93 -7.49
C ARG A 761 16.58 43.09 -8.74
N ARG A 762 15.64 42.14 -8.67
CA ARG A 762 15.18 41.38 -9.83
C ARG A 762 14.59 42.32 -10.87
N ASP A 763 13.67 43.19 -10.47
CA ASP A 763 12.99 44.14 -11.36
C ASP A 763 14.01 45.07 -12.05
N LYS A 764 14.98 45.60 -11.30
CA LYS A 764 16.07 46.43 -11.84
C LYS A 764 16.98 45.67 -12.81
N PHE A 765 17.37 44.44 -12.49
CA PHE A 765 18.17 43.65 -13.41
C PHE A 765 17.41 43.37 -14.71
N VAL A 766 16.13 43.01 -14.63
CA VAL A 766 15.28 42.77 -15.81
C VAL A 766 15.15 44.02 -16.67
N GLU A 767 14.96 45.20 -16.05
CA GLU A 767 14.97 46.49 -16.74
C GLU A 767 16.27 46.70 -17.53
N TYR A 768 17.43 46.47 -16.91
CA TYR A 768 18.73 46.63 -17.57
C TYR A 768 19.00 45.57 -18.64
N ALA A 769 18.59 44.33 -18.42
CA ALA A 769 18.71 43.26 -19.39
C ALA A 769 17.86 43.59 -20.64
N ASN A 770 16.62 44.01 -20.46
CA ASN A 770 15.76 44.45 -21.58
C ASN A 770 16.33 45.67 -22.30
N LYS A 771 16.97 46.59 -21.58
CA LYS A 771 17.57 47.79 -22.19
C LYS A 771 18.83 47.49 -23.02
N HIS A 772 19.70 46.60 -22.55
CA HIS A 772 21.05 46.42 -23.11
C HIS A 772 21.27 45.09 -23.83
N LEU A 773 20.46 44.07 -23.54
CA LEU A 773 20.60 42.70 -24.05
C LEU A 773 19.45 42.28 -24.96
N ASP A 774 18.53 43.19 -25.30
CA ASP A 774 17.45 42.90 -26.25
C ASP A 774 18.02 42.41 -27.59
N GLY A 775 17.40 41.38 -28.13
CA GLY A 775 17.87 40.66 -29.33
C GLY A 775 19.17 39.85 -29.16
N LEU A 776 19.86 39.91 -28.01
CA LEU A 776 21.11 39.18 -27.75
C LEU A 776 20.92 37.98 -26.81
N VAL A 777 19.91 38.03 -25.93
CA VAL A 777 19.62 36.95 -24.98
C VAL A 777 18.13 36.60 -24.94
N GLU A 778 17.82 35.43 -24.40
CA GLU A 778 16.45 35.01 -24.03
C GLU A 778 16.45 34.61 -22.56
N PHE A 779 15.49 35.08 -21.78
CA PHE A 779 15.31 34.70 -20.39
C PHE A 779 13.87 34.92 -19.94
N ASP A 780 13.47 34.19 -18.90
CA ASP A 780 12.23 34.44 -18.17
C ASP A 780 12.54 35.23 -16.90
N ALA A 781 11.65 36.17 -16.55
CA ALA A 781 11.79 36.93 -15.32
C ALA A 781 11.47 36.03 -14.11
N PRO A 782 12.44 35.75 -13.21
CA PRO A 782 12.25 34.79 -12.12
C PRO A 782 11.30 35.35 -11.08
N VAL A 783 10.35 34.54 -10.61
CA VAL A 783 9.36 34.95 -9.59
C VAL A 783 9.83 34.70 -8.16
N ALA A 784 10.99 34.07 -7.99
CA ALA A 784 11.61 33.78 -6.71
C ALA A 784 13.14 33.67 -6.82
N GLY A 785 13.82 33.66 -5.67
CA GLY A 785 15.24 33.39 -5.58
C GLY A 785 16.12 34.60 -5.90
N MET A 786 17.28 34.35 -6.52
CA MET A 786 18.32 35.37 -6.71
C MET A 786 19.15 35.20 -7.99
N PHE A 787 18.61 34.47 -8.97
CA PHE A 787 19.28 34.13 -10.22
C PHE A 787 18.42 34.43 -11.43
N ILE A 788 19.07 34.83 -12.52
CA ILE A 788 18.49 34.93 -13.86
C ILE A 788 19.30 34.02 -14.78
N TRP A 789 18.59 33.27 -15.60
CA TRP A 789 19.15 32.30 -16.53
C TRP A 789 18.95 32.77 -17.96
N MET A 790 20.04 33.13 -18.62
CA MET A 790 20.00 33.77 -19.93
C MET A 790 20.60 32.85 -20.98
N LYS A 791 19.82 32.56 -22.03
CA LYS A 791 20.32 31.94 -23.25
C LYS A 791 21.00 32.99 -24.11
N LEU A 792 22.25 32.78 -24.49
CA LEU A 792 23.00 33.68 -25.37
C LEU A 792 22.69 33.35 -26.85
N LYS A 793 22.12 34.29 -27.60
CA LYS A 793 21.77 34.09 -29.02
C LYS A 793 23.02 34.04 -29.89
N GLY A 794 23.10 33.04 -30.77
CA GLY A 794 24.23 32.86 -31.68
C GLY A 794 25.53 32.39 -30.98
N ILE A 795 25.49 32.05 -29.70
CA ILE A 795 26.64 31.54 -28.95
C ILE A 795 26.35 30.09 -28.54
N PRO A 796 26.91 29.08 -29.22
CA PRO A 796 26.61 27.68 -28.92
C PRO A 796 27.16 27.21 -27.57
N ASP A 797 28.28 27.78 -27.13
CA ASP A 797 28.92 27.46 -25.86
C ASP A 797 29.38 28.74 -25.14
N SER A 798 28.85 28.98 -23.95
CA SER A 798 29.18 30.15 -23.14
C SER A 798 30.48 29.99 -22.37
N HIS A 799 31.02 28.78 -22.21
CA HIS A 799 32.21 28.54 -21.39
C HIS A 799 33.44 29.32 -21.89
N PRO A 800 33.83 29.26 -23.18
CA PRO A 800 34.96 30.05 -23.69
C PRO A 800 34.72 31.55 -23.59
N LEU A 801 33.50 32.01 -23.85
CA LEU A 801 33.14 33.43 -23.80
C LEU A 801 33.32 34.00 -22.40
N ILE A 802 32.81 33.30 -21.39
CA ILE A 802 32.89 33.73 -19.99
C ILE A 802 34.31 33.59 -19.44
N TYR A 803 34.94 32.42 -19.55
CA TYR A 803 36.24 32.18 -18.91
C TYR A 803 37.40 32.91 -19.59
N LYS A 804 37.34 33.18 -20.90
CA LYS A 804 38.42 33.88 -21.61
C LYS A 804 38.17 35.38 -21.70
N LYS A 805 36.97 35.80 -22.11
CA LYS A 805 36.72 37.21 -22.49
C LYS A 805 35.99 38.01 -21.40
N ALA A 806 35.05 37.42 -20.68
CA ALA A 806 34.29 38.18 -19.67
C ALA A 806 35.17 38.64 -18.50
N PHE A 807 36.17 37.84 -18.14
CA PHE A 807 37.15 38.20 -17.11
C PHE A 807 37.95 39.46 -17.49
N GLU A 808 38.40 39.57 -18.75
CA GLU A 808 39.09 40.76 -19.26
C GLU A 808 38.22 42.01 -19.20
N LYS A 809 36.90 41.84 -19.45
CA LYS A 809 35.90 42.91 -19.29
C LYS A 809 35.42 43.09 -17.85
N LYS A 810 36.04 42.42 -16.87
CA LYS A 810 35.72 42.53 -15.43
C LYS A 810 34.24 42.25 -15.12
N VAL A 811 33.66 41.24 -15.77
CA VAL A 811 32.32 40.70 -15.45
C VAL A 811 32.44 39.21 -15.21
N ILE A 812 31.79 38.74 -14.14
CA ILE A 812 31.77 37.32 -13.77
C ILE A 812 30.31 36.85 -13.79
N MET A 813 30.08 35.82 -14.60
CA MET A 813 28.86 35.02 -14.64
C MET A 813 29.28 33.55 -14.63
N VAL A 814 28.34 32.62 -14.46
CA VAL A 814 28.67 31.19 -14.51
C VAL A 814 28.16 30.60 -15.82
N PRO A 815 29.01 29.91 -16.62
CA PRO A 815 28.58 29.23 -17.83
C PRO A 815 27.54 28.15 -17.56
N GLY A 816 26.67 27.93 -18.54
CA GLY A 816 25.54 27.05 -18.36
C GLY A 816 25.91 25.58 -18.18
N GLY A 817 27.00 25.15 -18.83
CA GLY A 817 27.53 23.80 -18.72
C GLY A 817 28.00 23.41 -17.31
N GLU A 818 28.23 24.37 -16.41
CA GLU A 818 28.56 24.07 -15.00
C GLU A 818 27.37 23.52 -14.20
N PHE A 819 26.16 23.65 -14.74
CA PHE A 819 24.90 23.25 -14.12
C PHE A 819 24.25 22.03 -14.79
N THR A 820 24.89 21.42 -15.79
CA THR A 820 24.37 20.23 -16.47
C THR A 820 25.03 18.96 -15.92
N PRO A 821 24.29 17.82 -15.86
CA PRO A 821 24.89 16.53 -15.51
C PRO A 821 26.01 16.12 -16.46
N ASP A 822 25.80 16.33 -17.76
CA ASP A 822 26.78 16.11 -18.82
C ASP A 822 27.47 17.44 -19.16
N ARG A 823 28.72 17.59 -18.72
CA ARG A 823 29.55 18.78 -18.97
C ARG A 823 30.29 18.73 -20.31
N SER A 824 30.21 17.62 -21.04
CA SER A 824 30.91 17.47 -22.33
C SER A 824 30.20 18.18 -23.48
N LYS A 825 28.91 18.50 -23.31
CA LYS A 825 28.08 19.13 -24.33
C LYS A 825 28.18 20.65 -24.28
N PRO A 826 28.23 21.34 -25.44
CA PRO A 826 28.19 22.79 -25.48
C PRO A 826 26.87 23.32 -24.91
N ASN A 827 26.93 24.46 -24.21
CA ASN A 827 25.75 25.05 -23.58
C ASN A 827 25.73 26.58 -23.76
N SER A 828 24.67 27.10 -24.36
CA SER A 828 24.51 28.51 -24.68
C SER A 828 24.06 29.39 -23.51
N TYR A 829 23.80 28.85 -22.33
CA TYR A 829 23.24 29.60 -21.22
C TYR A 829 24.30 30.19 -20.29
N VAL A 830 23.93 31.21 -19.53
CA VAL A 830 24.71 31.76 -18.42
C VAL A 830 23.80 32.07 -17.24
N ARG A 831 24.30 31.84 -16.01
CA ARG A 831 23.63 32.29 -14.78
C ARG A 831 24.21 33.62 -14.31
N ALA A 832 23.35 34.62 -14.17
CA ALA A 832 23.65 35.85 -13.46
C ALA A 832 22.96 35.86 -12.09
N SER A 833 23.60 36.47 -11.09
CA SER A 833 22.95 36.72 -9.79
C SER A 833 22.77 38.22 -9.57
N PHE A 834 21.57 38.60 -9.16
CA PHE A 834 21.23 39.97 -8.78
C PHE A 834 21.33 40.19 -7.25
N SER A 835 22.07 39.32 -6.54
CA SER A 835 22.14 39.37 -5.07
C SER A 835 23.04 40.48 -4.53
N VAL A 836 24.29 40.60 -4.98
CA VAL A 836 25.29 41.47 -4.31
C VAL A 836 25.58 42.78 -5.05
N ALA A 837 25.64 42.76 -6.39
CA ALA A 837 26.11 43.92 -7.18
C ALA A 837 25.22 45.17 -7.02
N SER A 838 25.77 46.38 -6.99
CA SER A 838 24.93 47.60 -6.98
C SER A 838 24.10 47.72 -8.27
N TYR A 839 23.07 48.58 -8.29
CA TYR A 839 22.26 48.80 -9.50
C TYR A 839 23.10 49.29 -10.68
N GLU A 840 24.08 50.14 -10.44
CA GLU A 840 25.04 50.64 -11.44
C GLU A 840 25.92 49.50 -11.96
N GLN A 841 26.38 48.61 -11.05
CA GLN A 841 27.16 47.44 -11.44
C GLN A 841 26.33 46.43 -12.24
N MET A 842 25.04 46.27 -11.95
CA MET A 842 24.15 45.41 -12.73
C MET A 842 23.96 45.94 -14.16
N GLU A 843 23.71 47.25 -14.32
CA GLU A 843 23.56 47.85 -15.64
C GLU A 843 24.87 47.74 -16.44
N GLU A 844 26.01 48.04 -15.80
CA GLU A 844 27.32 47.93 -16.42
C GLU A 844 27.66 46.48 -16.81
N ALA A 845 27.29 45.49 -15.99
CA ALA A 845 27.45 44.08 -16.32
C ALA A 845 26.63 43.69 -17.57
N CYS A 846 25.40 44.20 -17.72
CA CYS A 846 24.59 43.99 -18.91
C CYS A 846 25.23 44.62 -20.15
N LYS A 847 25.72 45.86 -20.08
CA LYS A 847 26.42 46.53 -21.20
C LYS A 847 27.65 45.73 -21.67
N ARG A 848 28.44 45.25 -20.72
CA ARG A 848 29.65 44.45 -20.99
C ARG A 848 29.32 43.09 -21.58
N LEU A 849 28.28 42.41 -21.09
CA LEU A 849 27.79 41.18 -21.70
C LEU A 849 27.33 41.42 -23.15
N ALA A 850 26.60 42.51 -23.41
CA ALA A 850 26.17 42.87 -24.76
C ALA A 850 27.36 43.04 -25.72
N SER A 851 28.40 43.74 -25.27
CA SER A 851 29.64 43.93 -26.02
C SER A 851 30.36 42.61 -26.29
N LEU A 852 30.42 41.70 -25.30
CA LEU A 852 31.03 40.37 -25.46
C LEU A 852 30.32 39.52 -26.53
N ILE A 853 28.99 39.49 -26.51
CA ILE A 853 28.20 38.71 -27.47
C ILE A 853 28.40 39.27 -28.88
N LYS A 854 28.32 40.60 -29.05
CA LYS A 854 28.49 41.25 -30.36
C LYS A 854 29.90 41.06 -30.93
N GLU A 855 30.94 41.24 -30.13
CA GLU A 855 32.33 41.02 -30.55
C GLU A 855 32.57 39.58 -30.96
N ASN A 856 32.01 38.61 -30.22
CA ASN A 856 32.16 37.21 -30.58
C ASN A 856 31.41 36.83 -31.87
N GLN A 857 30.23 37.41 -32.10
CA GLN A 857 29.50 37.21 -33.35
C GLN A 857 30.26 37.79 -34.56
N ILE A 858 30.93 38.93 -34.42
CA ILE A 858 31.77 39.53 -35.47
C ILE A 858 33.01 38.68 -35.77
N GLU A 859 33.64 38.08 -34.76
CA GLU A 859 34.80 37.20 -34.96
C GLU A 859 34.44 35.87 -35.64
N GLN A 860 33.18 35.45 -35.59
CA GLN A 860 32.69 34.19 -36.18
C GLN A 860 32.05 34.37 -37.56
N SER A 861 31.68 35.60 -37.95
CA SER A 861 31.24 35.99 -39.29
C SER A 861 32.43 36.29 -40.20
#